data_AF-A0A7L5HJP2-F1
#
_entry.id   AF-A0A7L5HJP2-F1
#
_cell.length_a   1.000
_cell.length_b   1.000
_cell.length_c   1.000
_cell.angle_alpha   90.00
_cell.angle_beta   90.00
_cell.angle_gamma   90.00
#
_symmetry.space_group_name_H-M   'P 1'
#
loop_
_entity.id
_entity.type
_entity.pdbx_description
1 polymer ?
#
loop_
_entity_poly.entity_id
_entity_poly.type
_entity_poly.pdbx_seq_one_letter_code
_entity_poly.pdbx_strand_id
1 'polypeptide(L)'
;MKKLANHIILSGVTVSMLFSPLMALPSGGKFTHGTTGTINKPNNNTLNIHGNGTNSVIQWGGGFSIGKGESVNFNGNNKNYLNIAHGTSKSTIDGLLNANGNNVFLINPNGVIITKNGTINANRFVASTSSMSNEDMNKFAKLSFNDGLSFSPVFKPQKAGNVVNMGNINADSLLFQGNKILLDADTNWDKEHNGVKFGIIKARNITLEGDEVHVNVASIDGSVENPEFYLEKIKVIGKGQAYLDATGYYYNTSSGRSLSLLRIDNSNNKSFKVHNYIGISSVRDWWHFAKGWNEDKAGFRTSASEYRLTKDIDFGGNCNSRGECTGQNYANYWIDLNGDGQKQDNEYTSMIIGYGDENYFNKKFDGQGFTLSSMYIDTTALENKPQYVGIFGKIYGDFSVHNLNVDYNQGYIKTNNAQYVGGLVGAAIRKEHSNSFSEFKNINIKNISFIDAKSNSDLYVGGFTGILNNARVDNIELYGIKTIVATGVGGVNLVRAGGFVGRLEYVNRDNPIEIAYDTIKIKDIDSIKSTFDCDRYCGEAYAGGFAGDILVNDSYFKMKNITLEDIGNIEANTKGYLSTAGGFFGNGEFNIFNFDDQYNMDNVLIENITMKNIGNIKSIASNQAYSGGFFGDYRNSYDFKTSFENIFIYFKPDSSIVANGSVAVKDIFGNKINSKNQNIFIYHKNLDGTNNNGVTERKYTNDELMSEFNEKIQSIKTPNIEKPSEIFKPDLSDIGNIQNEKVEFQKEWYNKEVVQAILDDILNGKYRVSINKFGEIVFYVSTVDGVEITLDSIKQSLDFLDTLKDKNSGFESSEKLKDIYAKYNKALKIKDEYVAAQEHLFKDGKNSFYETYAKYQKELEIYNSYVKEIEAGKRKINDPEYLASFDKINSLATILKNQRDVVNNIATKLNDENIAKNEYGYTNFKFLGDFALDFVHNPQSPDVDNPNKPELPETDMNFEQTASLNLIGDEALEEEDEKQEVEEASMKQRSRTCIVSDNYKTMNPCVVGECSLINI
;
A
#
# COMPACT_ATOMS: atom_id res chain seq x y z
N MET A 1 -13.67 33.30 -70.20
CA MET A 1 -14.70 32.80 -69.25
C MET A 1 -14.75 31.29 -69.42
N LYS A 2 -14.20 30.47 -68.52
CA LYS A 2 -14.51 30.12 -67.11
C LYS A 2 -14.99 28.65 -67.11
N LYS A 3 -14.15 27.82 -66.46
CA LYS A 3 -14.30 26.38 -66.20
C LYS A 3 -15.55 26.09 -65.34
N LEU A 4 -16.16 24.94 -65.57
CA LEU A 4 -17.08 24.29 -64.62
C LEU A 4 -16.41 23.02 -64.10
N ALA A 5 -16.37 22.90 -62.78
CA ALA A 5 -15.85 21.79 -62.01
C ALA A 5 -16.99 20.82 -61.66
N ASN A 6 -16.74 19.52 -61.77
CA ASN A 6 -17.57 18.47 -61.22
C ASN A 6 -17.05 18.13 -59.82
N HIS A 7 -17.81 18.48 -58.78
CA HIS A 7 -17.73 17.85 -57.47
C HIS A 7 -18.85 16.81 -57.38
N ILE A 8 -18.49 15.54 -57.25
CA ILE A 8 -19.41 14.51 -56.75
C ILE A 8 -19.14 14.34 -55.26
N ILE A 9 -20.15 14.75 -54.51
CA ILE A 9 -20.32 14.66 -53.07
C ILE A 9 -20.58 13.20 -52.70
N LEU A 10 -19.83 12.65 -51.73
CA LEU A 10 -20.27 11.49 -50.96
C LEU A 10 -20.20 11.83 -49.45
N SER A 11 -21.09 12.73 -49.04
CA SER A 11 -21.44 12.97 -47.64
C SER A 11 -22.57 12.01 -47.26
N GLY A 12 -22.38 11.15 -46.25
CA GLY A 12 -23.50 10.38 -45.72
C GLY A 12 -23.19 9.15 -44.86
N VAL A 13 -22.32 9.24 -43.86
CA VAL A 13 -22.48 8.46 -42.60
C VAL A 13 -22.03 9.33 -41.43
N THR A 14 -22.89 10.27 -41.02
CA THR A 14 -22.92 10.73 -39.63
C THR A 14 -23.73 9.72 -38.83
N VAL A 15 -23.05 8.75 -38.23
CA VAL A 15 -23.57 8.07 -37.03
C VAL A 15 -22.74 8.57 -35.86
N SER A 16 -23.35 9.46 -35.08
CA SER A 16 -22.97 9.67 -33.70
C SER A 16 -22.98 8.33 -32.98
N MET A 17 -21.81 7.86 -32.59
CA MET A 17 -21.64 7.20 -31.31
C MET A 17 -20.59 7.98 -30.54
N LEU A 18 -21.08 8.70 -29.54
CA LEU A 18 -20.33 9.10 -28.36
C LEU A 18 -19.83 7.82 -27.66
N PHE A 19 -18.74 7.27 -28.16
CA PHE A 19 -17.79 6.51 -27.36
C PHE A 19 -16.47 7.19 -27.61
N SER A 20 -15.91 7.84 -26.60
CA SER A 20 -14.48 8.12 -26.60
C SER A 20 -13.79 6.77 -26.84
N PRO A 21 -13.10 6.53 -27.97
CA PRO A 21 -12.22 5.37 -28.02
C PRO A 21 -11.21 5.63 -26.91
N LEU A 22 -11.28 4.81 -25.86
CA LEU A 22 -10.19 4.63 -24.93
C LEU A 22 -9.01 4.19 -25.83
N MET A 23 -8.16 5.12 -26.23
CA MET A 23 -6.99 4.81 -27.05
C MET A 23 -6.16 3.83 -26.23
N ALA A 24 -6.12 2.57 -26.67
CA ALA A 24 -5.55 1.47 -25.90
C ALA A 24 -4.01 1.61 -25.73
N LEU A 25 -3.34 2.29 -26.67
CA LEU A 25 -1.91 2.60 -26.60
C LEU A 25 -1.65 4.11 -26.83
N PRO A 26 -0.48 4.62 -26.42
CA PRO A 26 -0.04 5.96 -26.79
C PRO A 26 -0.03 6.14 -28.32
N SER A 27 -0.29 7.35 -28.78
CA SER A 27 -0.50 7.61 -30.21
C SER A 27 0.01 8.96 -30.68
N GLY A 28 0.40 9.02 -31.96
CA GLY A 28 1.04 10.19 -32.56
C GLY A 28 2.33 10.55 -31.81
N GLY A 29 3.18 9.57 -31.49
CA GLY A 29 4.45 9.82 -30.81
C GLY A 29 5.52 10.25 -31.80
N LYS A 30 6.29 11.30 -31.52
CA LYS A 30 7.40 11.74 -32.37
C LYS A 30 8.62 12.18 -31.58
N PHE A 31 9.81 11.71 -31.97
CA PHE A 31 11.08 12.24 -31.48
C PHE A 31 11.30 13.68 -31.93
N THR A 32 11.82 14.52 -31.04
CA THR A 32 12.02 15.96 -31.24
C THR A 32 13.32 16.44 -30.59
N HIS A 33 13.64 17.73 -30.72
CA HIS A 33 14.80 18.38 -30.08
C HIS A 33 16.14 17.68 -30.41
N GLY A 34 16.30 17.26 -31.67
CA GLY A 34 17.51 16.59 -32.16
C GLY A 34 17.68 15.14 -31.68
N THR A 35 16.68 14.54 -31.02
CA THR A 35 16.70 13.13 -30.63
C THR A 35 16.14 12.23 -31.73
N THR A 36 16.57 10.97 -31.78
CA THR A 36 16.15 9.99 -32.80
C THR A 36 15.82 8.64 -32.19
N GLY A 37 15.03 7.86 -32.92
CA GLY A 37 14.69 6.50 -32.54
C GLY A 37 13.55 5.92 -33.37
N THR A 38 13.01 4.81 -32.90
CA THR A 38 11.88 4.10 -33.52
C THR A 38 10.74 3.93 -32.52
N ILE A 39 9.51 4.06 -33.02
CA ILE A 39 8.29 3.67 -32.32
C ILE A 39 7.60 2.65 -33.23
N ASN A 40 7.52 1.40 -32.79
CA ASN A 40 6.97 0.31 -33.57
C ASN A 40 5.83 -0.35 -32.80
N LYS A 41 4.77 -0.70 -33.50
CA LYS A 41 3.63 -1.46 -32.98
C LYS A 41 3.71 -2.89 -33.53
N PRO A 42 4.48 -3.81 -32.89
CA PRO A 42 4.64 -5.18 -33.38
C PRO A 42 3.33 -5.98 -33.42
N ASN A 43 2.35 -5.60 -32.61
CA ASN A 43 1.00 -6.17 -32.62
C ASN A 43 -0.01 -5.13 -32.09
N ASN A 44 -1.30 -5.46 -32.09
CA ASN A 44 -2.35 -4.52 -31.67
C ASN A 44 -2.25 -4.03 -30.23
N ASN A 45 -1.58 -4.80 -29.36
CA ASN A 45 -1.57 -4.62 -27.91
C ASN A 45 -0.20 -4.21 -27.35
N THR A 46 0.79 -3.97 -28.21
CA THR A 46 2.17 -3.68 -27.77
C THR A 46 2.75 -2.54 -28.58
N LEU A 47 3.37 -1.58 -27.89
CA LEU A 47 4.15 -0.49 -28.48
C LEU A 47 5.60 -0.57 -27.98
N ASN A 48 6.54 -0.70 -28.90
CA ASN A 48 7.97 -0.71 -28.61
C ASN A 48 8.58 0.65 -28.98
N ILE A 49 9.29 1.26 -28.04
CA ILE A 49 9.97 2.55 -28.21
C ILE A 49 11.46 2.30 -28.02
N HIS A 50 12.27 2.70 -28.99
CA HIS A 50 13.73 2.61 -28.90
C HIS A 50 14.36 3.92 -29.33
N GLY A 51 14.96 4.64 -28.40
CA GLY A 51 15.79 5.81 -28.71
C GLY A 51 17.17 5.37 -29.19
N ASN A 52 17.76 6.04 -30.17
CA ASN A 52 19.12 5.74 -30.63
C ASN A 52 20.17 6.29 -29.66
N GLY A 53 19.96 7.51 -29.14
CA GLY A 53 20.86 8.16 -28.17
C GLY A 53 20.59 7.78 -26.71
N THR A 54 21.33 8.43 -25.79
CA THR A 54 21.13 8.31 -24.33
C THR A 54 19.81 8.94 -23.90
N ASN A 55 19.44 10.08 -24.48
CA ASN A 55 18.20 10.79 -24.18
C ASN A 55 17.26 10.78 -25.39
N SER A 56 15.97 10.76 -25.12
CA SER A 56 14.91 10.82 -26.12
C SER A 56 13.82 11.77 -25.65
N VAL A 57 13.48 12.75 -26.48
CA VAL A 57 12.38 13.69 -26.23
C VAL A 57 11.25 13.36 -27.21
N ILE A 58 10.18 12.78 -26.70
CA ILE A 58 9.06 12.24 -27.49
C ILE A 58 7.77 13.01 -27.16
N GLN A 59 7.15 13.58 -28.18
CA GLN A 59 5.88 14.32 -28.08
C GLN A 59 4.73 13.43 -28.55
N TRP A 60 3.63 13.38 -27.81
CA TRP A 60 2.48 12.50 -28.06
C TRP A 60 1.20 13.30 -28.31
N GLY A 61 0.78 13.38 -29.57
CA GLY A 61 -0.31 14.24 -30.04
C GLY A 61 -1.69 13.66 -29.73
N GLY A 62 -1.83 12.33 -29.84
CA GLY A 62 -3.03 11.63 -29.40
C GLY A 62 -3.11 11.41 -27.90
N GLY A 63 -2.03 11.69 -27.18
CA GLY A 63 -1.87 11.45 -25.75
C GLY A 63 -1.14 10.15 -25.46
N PHE A 64 -0.91 9.91 -24.16
CA PHE A 64 -0.17 8.75 -23.67
C PHE A 64 -1.02 8.02 -22.65
N SER A 65 -1.71 6.95 -23.06
CA SER A 65 -2.46 6.04 -22.19
C SER A 65 -2.15 4.61 -22.57
N ILE A 66 -2.21 3.69 -21.61
CA ILE A 66 -1.95 2.26 -21.80
C ILE A 66 -3.15 1.53 -21.21
N GLY A 67 -4.01 0.96 -22.05
CA GLY A 67 -5.23 0.25 -21.63
C GLY A 67 -4.92 -1.11 -21.00
N LYS A 68 -5.94 -1.71 -20.38
CA LYS A 68 -5.84 -3.07 -19.83
C LYS A 68 -5.44 -4.08 -20.92
N GLY A 69 -4.44 -4.91 -20.63
CA GLY A 69 -3.91 -5.92 -21.57
C GLY A 69 -2.93 -5.37 -22.60
N GLU A 70 -2.67 -4.06 -22.58
CA GLU A 70 -1.74 -3.38 -23.49
C GLU A 70 -0.38 -3.18 -22.82
N SER A 71 0.68 -3.09 -23.61
CA SER A 71 2.04 -2.85 -23.11
C SER A 71 2.82 -1.82 -23.91
N VAL A 72 3.60 -1.00 -23.21
CA VAL A 72 4.59 -0.09 -23.80
C VAL A 72 5.97 -0.47 -23.29
N ASN A 73 6.87 -0.84 -24.19
CA ASN A 73 8.24 -1.26 -23.88
C ASN A 73 9.24 -0.19 -24.32
N PHE A 74 9.96 0.41 -23.37
CA PHE A 74 11.11 1.27 -23.62
C PHE A 74 12.39 0.44 -23.67
N ASN A 75 12.92 0.23 -24.86
CA ASN A 75 14.03 -0.66 -25.15
C ASN A 75 15.40 0.01 -24.97
N GLY A 76 16.45 -0.80 -24.88
CA GLY A 76 17.81 -0.36 -24.58
C GLY A 76 18.12 -0.42 -23.08
N ASN A 77 19.32 0.01 -22.71
CA ASN A 77 19.78 0.04 -21.32
C ASN A 77 20.36 1.43 -21.01
N ASN A 78 20.17 1.91 -19.78
CA ASN A 78 20.63 3.22 -19.31
C ASN A 78 20.24 4.39 -20.24
N LYS A 79 18.96 4.44 -20.64
CA LYS A 79 18.40 5.54 -21.45
C LYS A 79 17.40 6.39 -20.67
N ASN A 80 17.24 7.63 -21.10
CA ASN A 80 16.30 8.61 -20.56
C ASN A 80 15.21 8.93 -21.59
N TYR A 81 13.95 8.62 -21.28
CA TYR A 81 12.80 8.83 -22.16
C TYR A 81 11.85 9.89 -21.59
N LEU A 82 11.90 11.11 -22.14
CA LEU A 82 10.96 12.19 -21.84
C LEU A 82 9.76 12.12 -22.79
N ASN A 83 8.61 11.75 -22.25
CA ASN A 83 7.34 11.60 -22.96
C ASN A 83 6.40 12.73 -22.56
N ILE A 84 6.01 13.57 -23.52
CA ILE A 84 5.13 14.72 -23.27
C ILE A 84 3.82 14.52 -24.01
N ALA A 85 2.71 14.47 -23.28
CA ALA A 85 1.38 14.25 -23.84
C ALA A 85 0.63 15.59 -24.02
N HIS A 86 0.19 15.86 -25.25
CA HIS A 86 -0.51 17.10 -25.62
C HIS A 86 -2.04 16.95 -25.79
N GLY A 87 -2.58 15.74 -25.58
CA GLY A 87 -4.02 15.50 -25.70
C GLY A 87 -4.84 16.26 -24.65
N THR A 88 -6.15 16.36 -24.84
CA THR A 88 -7.11 16.95 -23.88
C THR A 88 -7.50 16.00 -22.74
N SER A 89 -6.84 14.84 -22.66
CA SER A 89 -7.20 13.75 -21.75
C SER A 89 -6.03 13.42 -20.83
N LYS A 90 -6.36 12.94 -19.63
CA LYS A 90 -5.40 12.40 -18.67
C LYS A 90 -4.67 11.20 -19.26
N SER A 91 -3.42 11.01 -18.85
CA SER A 91 -2.70 9.78 -19.11
C SER A 91 -3.22 8.72 -18.16
N THR A 92 -3.88 7.68 -18.70
CA THR A 92 -4.36 6.55 -17.89
C THR A 92 -3.51 5.32 -18.19
N ILE A 93 -2.82 4.81 -17.16
CA ILE A 93 -1.97 3.61 -17.24
C ILE A 93 -2.69 2.49 -16.50
N ASP A 94 -3.37 1.64 -17.27
CA ASP A 94 -4.12 0.45 -16.85
C ASP A 94 -3.45 -0.87 -17.30
N GLY A 95 -2.55 -0.78 -18.28
CA GLY A 95 -1.69 -1.87 -18.73
C GLY A 95 -0.25 -1.78 -18.19
N LEU A 96 0.70 -2.31 -18.96
CA LEU A 96 2.10 -2.43 -18.59
C LEU A 96 2.98 -1.36 -19.24
N LEU A 97 3.70 -0.57 -18.43
CA LEU A 97 4.84 0.23 -18.88
C LEU A 97 6.12 -0.48 -18.43
N ASN A 98 6.89 -0.97 -19.39
CA ASN A 98 8.13 -1.68 -19.11
C ASN A 98 9.35 -0.94 -19.66
N ALA A 99 10.28 -0.58 -18.80
CA ALA A 99 11.44 0.23 -19.14
C ALA A 99 12.74 -0.30 -18.53
N ASN A 100 12.87 -1.61 -18.30
CA ASN A 100 14.10 -2.37 -17.95
C ASN A 100 15.41 -1.55 -17.85
N GLY A 101 15.72 -0.95 -16.68
CA GLY A 101 16.97 -0.20 -16.45
C GLY A 101 17.01 1.25 -16.98
N ASN A 102 15.95 1.71 -17.64
CA ASN A 102 15.79 3.05 -18.23
C ASN A 102 14.97 3.97 -17.33
N ASN A 103 15.15 5.28 -17.52
CA ASN A 103 14.39 6.33 -16.86
C ASN A 103 13.27 6.82 -17.76
N VAL A 104 12.04 6.89 -17.24
CA VAL A 104 10.86 7.33 -17.99
C VAL A 104 10.24 8.53 -17.28
N PHE A 105 10.09 9.61 -18.03
CA PHE A 105 9.44 10.84 -17.59
C PHE A 105 8.16 11.00 -18.40
N LEU A 106 7.00 11.00 -17.76
CA LEU A 106 5.69 11.19 -18.36
C LEU A 106 5.12 12.53 -17.91
N ILE A 107 5.02 13.46 -18.85
CA ILE A 107 4.53 14.81 -18.63
C ILE A 107 3.14 14.94 -19.26
N ASN A 108 2.11 15.13 -18.46
CA ASN A 108 0.76 15.41 -18.95
C ASN A 108 0.06 16.44 -18.06
N PRO A 109 -0.08 17.70 -18.52
CA PRO A 109 -0.74 18.73 -17.75
C PRO A 109 -2.19 18.45 -17.34
N ASN A 110 -2.90 17.57 -18.04
CA ASN A 110 -4.27 17.20 -17.68
C ASN A 110 -4.34 16.26 -16.47
N GLY A 111 -3.24 15.55 -16.18
CA GLY A 111 -3.16 14.56 -15.10
C GLY A 111 -2.63 13.20 -15.55
N VAL A 112 -2.15 12.43 -14.59
CA VAL A 112 -1.66 11.06 -14.76
C VAL A 112 -2.35 10.17 -13.73
N ILE A 113 -2.97 9.08 -14.19
CA ILE A 113 -3.64 8.08 -13.35
C ILE A 113 -3.01 6.73 -13.65
N ILE A 114 -2.38 6.12 -12.66
CA ILE A 114 -2.00 4.71 -12.69
C ILE A 114 -3.13 3.95 -11.98
N THR A 115 -3.88 3.15 -12.73
CA THR A 115 -5.01 2.40 -12.18
C THR A 115 -4.52 1.23 -11.33
N LYS A 116 -5.44 0.54 -10.63
CA LYS A 116 -5.10 -0.67 -9.87
C LYS A 116 -4.51 -1.82 -10.70
N ASN A 117 -4.78 -1.88 -12.00
CA ASN A 117 -4.20 -2.89 -12.90
C ASN A 117 -2.86 -2.43 -13.50
N GLY A 118 -2.63 -1.11 -13.53
CA GLY A 118 -1.43 -0.51 -14.08
C GLY A 118 -0.16 -1.03 -13.41
N THR A 119 0.84 -1.36 -14.22
CA THR A 119 2.16 -1.79 -13.74
C THR A 119 3.24 -0.98 -14.44
N ILE A 120 4.17 -0.43 -13.66
CA ILE A 120 5.31 0.34 -14.15
C ILE A 120 6.59 -0.32 -13.66
N ASN A 121 7.45 -0.71 -14.59
CA ASN A 121 8.81 -1.20 -14.29
C ASN A 121 9.81 -0.23 -14.92
N ALA A 122 10.65 0.43 -14.14
CA ALA A 122 11.64 1.38 -14.64
C ALA A 122 12.87 1.42 -13.72
N ASN A 123 13.97 2.04 -14.14
CA ASN A 123 14.98 2.49 -13.18
C ASN A 123 14.48 3.74 -12.45
N ARG A 124 14.02 4.75 -13.19
CA ARG A 124 13.36 5.93 -12.60
C ARG A 124 12.04 6.18 -13.29
N PHE A 125 10.99 6.46 -12.52
CA PHE A 125 9.72 6.92 -13.06
C PHE A 125 9.39 8.32 -12.56
N VAL A 126 9.10 9.22 -13.48
CA VAL A 126 8.64 10.58 -13.19
C VAL A 126 7.28 10.78 -13.83
N ALA A 127 6.27 11.14 -13.04
CA ALA A 127 4.97 11.57 -13.55
C ALA A 127 4.75 13.02 -13.14
N SER A 128 4.58 13.92 -14.10
CA SER A 128 4.42 15.35 -13.83
C SER A 128 3.28 15.95 -14.62
N THR A 129 2.53 16.84 -14.00
CA THR A 129 1.51 17.65 -14.67
C THR A 129 1.99 19.08 -14.93
N SER A 130 3.27 19.36 -14.70
CA SER A 130 3.86 20.63 -15.12
C SER A 130 3.97 20.71 -16.64
N SER A 131 3.76 21.90 -17.20
CA SER A 131 4.24 22.21 -18.55
C SER A 131 5.78 22.25 -18.58
N MET A 132 6.41 21.82 -19.67
CA MET A 132 7.85 21.91 -19.86
C MET A 132 8.18 22.92 -20.99
N SER A 133 9.19 23.77 -20.78
CA SER A 133 9.58 24.77 -21.80
C SER A 133 10.48 24.14 -22.87
N ASN A 134 10.57 24.79 -24.03
CA ASN A 134 11.48 24.39 -25.11
C ASN A 134 12.94 24.35 -24.65
N GLU A 135 13.36 25.29 -23.80
CA GLU A 135 14.71 25.35 -23.24
C GLU A 135 14.99 24.14 -22.34
N ASP A 136 14.04 23.75 -21.49
CA ASP A 136 14.22 22.62 -20.60
C ASP A 136 14.22 21.28 -21.36
N MET A 137 13.46 21.16 -22.44
CA MET A 137 13.53 20.01 -23.36
C MET A 137 14.87 19.94 -24.09
N ASN A 138 15.40 21.06 -24.57
CA ASN A 138 16.72 21.13 -25.17
C ASN A 138 17.84 20.80 -24.18
N LYS A 139 17.71 21.21 -22.91
CA LYS A 139 18.65 20.80 -21.84
C LYS A 139 18.57 19.30 -21.62
N PHE A 140 17.36 18.74 -21.49
CA PHE A 140 17.15 17.31 -21.29
C PHE A 140 17.79 16.46 -22.40
N ALA A 141 17.61 16.86 -23.66
CA ALA A 141 18.17 16.15 -24.81
C ALA A 141 19.71 16.01 -24.74
N LYS A 142 20.39 16.93 -24.04
CA LYS A 142 21.85 17.01 -23.93
C LYS A 142 22.43 16.48 -22.61
N LEU A 143 21.60 15.96 -21.71
CA LEU A 143 22.07 15.45 -20.42
C LEU A 143 22.95 14.20 -20.56
N SER A 144 23.84 13.95 -19.59
CA SER A 144 24.35 12.59 -19.43
C SER A 144 23.27 11.67 -18.86
N PHE A 145 23.46 10.35 -18.93
CA PHE A 145 22.55 9.42 -18.27
C PHE A 145 22.42 9.72 -16.77
N ASN A 146 23.56 9.98 -16.11
CA ASN A 146 23.63 10.24 -14.68
C ASN A 146 22.94 11.56 -14.29
N ASP A 147 23.05 12.61 -15.11
CA ASP A 147 22.30 13.84 -14.85
C ASP A 147 20.78 13.60 -14.95
N GLY A 148 20.35 12.69 -15.83
CA GLY A 148 18.97 12.21 -15.88
C GLY A 148 18.47 11.57 -14.57
N LEU A 149 19.36 11.00 -13.75
CA LEU A 149 19.00 10.44 -12.43
C LEU A 149 18.62 11.51 -11.39
N SER A 150 19.03 12.77 -11.62
CA SER A 150 18.67 13.91 -10.76
C SER A 150 17.73 14.91 -11.42
N PHE A 151 17.53 14.83 -12.75
CA PHE A 151 16.62 15.71 -13.49
C PHE A 151 15.21 15.73 -12.88
N SER A 152 14.64 16.92 -12.76
CA SER A 152 13.28 17.14 -12.27
C SER A 152 12.64 18.24 -13.10
N PRO A 153 11.46 18.02 -13.71
CA PRO A 153 10.70 19.11 -14.31
C PRO A 153 10.44 20.22 -13.28
N VAL A 154 10.39 21.47 -13.73
CA VAL A 154 10.06 22.59 -12.84
C VAL A 154 8.59 22.48 -12.44
N PHE A 155 8.31 22.33 -11.15
CA PHE A 155 6.94 22.27 -10.66
C PHE A 155 6.24 23.64 -10.79
N LYS A 156 5.09 23.67 -11.48
CA LYS A 156 4.27 24.87 -11.66
C LYS A 156 2.87 24.63 -11.06
N PRO A 157 2.66 24.99 -9.78
CA PRO A 157 1.47 24.58 -9.02
C PRO A 157 0.16 25.12 -9.59
N GLN A 158 0.14 26.41 -9.91
CA GLN A 158 -0.99 27.05 -10.58
C GLN A 158 -1.12 26.42 -11.98
N LYS A 159 -2.26 25.77 -12.29
CA LYS A 159 -2.66 25.24 -13.62
C LYS A 159 -2.41 23.75 -13.91
N ALA A 160 -1.94 22.98 -12.93
CA ALA A 160 -1.56 21.58 -13.12
C ALA A 160 -2.74 20.60 -12.84
N GLY A 161 -2.79 19.47 -13.56
CA GLY A 161 -3.66 18.34 -13.24
C GLY A 161 -3.22 17.56 -12.00
N ASN A 162 -3.89 16.44 -11.72
CA ASN A 162 -3.60 15.59 -10.56
C ASN A 162 -2.78 14.36 -10.97
N VAL A 163 -1.95 13.85 -10.06
CA VAL A 163 -1.26 12.55 -10.19
C VAL A 163 -1.85 11.57 -9.18
N VAL A 164 -2.40 10.46 -9.68
CA VAL A 164 -3.03 9.42 -8.85
C VAL A 164 -2.35 8.08 -9.12
N ASN A 165 -1.93 7.37 -8.09
CA ASN A 165 -1.46 6.00 -8.20
C ASN A 165 -2.26 5.06 -7.31
N MET A 166 -2.82 4.03 -7.95
CA MET A 166 -3.42 2.85 -7.32
C MET A 166 -2.74 1.56 -7.79
N GLY A 167 -1.78 1.65 -8.71
CA GLY A 167 -1.13 0.54 -9.39
C GLY A 167 0.25 0.20 -8.85
N ASN A 168 0.88 -0.79 -9.49
CA ASN A 168 2.18 -1.31 -9.11
C ASN A 168 3.30 -0.49 -9.76
N ILE A 169 4.30 -0.11 -8.98
CA ILE A 169 5.48 0.59 -9.48
C ILE A 169 6.72 -0.10 -8.92
N ASN A 170 7.57 -0.62 -9.79
CA ASN A 170 8.90 -1.12 -9.46
C ASN A 170 9.92 -0.16 -10.08
N ALA A 171 10.53 0.69 -9.26
CA ALA A 171 11.51 1.67 -9.73
C ALA A 171 12.57 1.97 -8.67
N ASP A 172 13.81 2.22 -9.06
CA ASP A 172 14.85 2.71 -8.15
C ASP A 172 14.45 4.03 -7.48
N SER A 173 13.87 4.93 -8.29
CA SER A 173 13.47 6.28 -7.89
C SER A 173 12.15 6.71 -8.53
N LEU A 174 11.30 7.36 -7.74
CA LEU A 174 9.97 7.84 -8.12
C LEU A 174 9.86 9.35 -7.85
N LEU A 175 9.36 10.11 -8.82
CA LEU A 175 9.00 11.52 -8.64
C LEU A 175 7.60 11.78 -9.19
N PHE A 176 6.67 12.18 -8.33
CA PHE A 176 5.35 12.68 -8.74
C PHE A 176 5.24 14.18 -8.52
N GLN A 177 4.69 14.86 -9.52
CA GLN A 177 4.47 16.30 -9.53
C GLN A 177 3.07 16.64 -10.02
N GLY A 178 2.26 17.30 -9.20
CA GLY A 178 0.93 17.74 -9.65
C GLY A 178 0.20 18.65 -8.67
N ASN A 179 -0.94 19.18 -9.08
CA ASN A 179 -1.77 20.01 -8.20
C ASN A 179 -2.18 19.23 -6.95
N LYS A 180 -2.76 18.04 -7.16
CA LYS A 180 -2.95 17.02 -6.13
C LYS A 180 -2.17 15.76 -6.47
N ILE A 181 -1.51 15.19 -5.46
CA ILE A 181 -0.92 13.85 -5.53
C ILE A 181 -1.69 12.93 -4.60
N LEU A 182 -2.14 11.79 -5.11
CA LEU A 182 -2.85 10.77 -4.34
C LEU A 182 -2.18 9.42 -4.54
N LEU A 183 -1.65 8.85 -3.46
CA LEU A 183 -1.28 7.45 -3.39
C LEU A 183 -2.36 6.73 -2.61
N ASP A 184 -3.00 5.75 -3.25
CA ASP A 184 -4.12 5.04 -2.66
C ASP A 184 -3.92 3.52 -2.72
N ALA A 185 -4.20 2.87 -1.60
CA ALA A 185 -4.29 1.42 -1.51
C ALA A 185 -5.77 1.07 -1.58
N ASP A 186 -6.25 0.70 -2.78
CA ASP A 186 -7.64 0.26 -2.98
C ASP A 186 -7.87 -1.07 -2.24
N THR A 187 -8.24 -0.97 -0.96
CA THR A 187 -8.47 -2.14 -0.10
C THR A 187 -9.81 -2.83 -0.38
N ASN A 188 -10.53 -2.46 -1.44
CA ASN A 188 -11.74 -3.17 -1.84
C ASN A 188 -11.41 -4.58 -2.35
N TRP A 189 -12.40 -5.46 -2.29
CA TRP A 189 -12.25 -6.81 -2.82
C TRP A 189 -12.04 -6.79 -4.33
N ASP A 190 -11.02 -7.52 -4.77
CA ASP A 190 -10.74 -7.74 -6.17
C ASP A 190 -11.27 -9.12 -6.60
N LYS A 191 -12.39 -9.10 -7.34
CA LYS A 191 -13.03 -10.30 -7.88
C LYS A 191 -12.12 -11.08 -8.82
N GLU A 192 -11.23 -10.41 -9.56
CA GLU A 192 -10.32 -11.09 -10.50
C GLU A 192 -9.23 -11.89 -9.77
N HIS A 193 -8.89 -11.47 -8.55
CA HIS A 193 -7.83 -12.08 -7.75
C HIS A 193 -8.33 -12.88 -6.54
N ASN A 194 -9.65 -12.97 -6.35
CA ASN A 194 -10.29 -13.64 -5.21
C ASN A 194 -9.69 -13.20 -3.86
N GLY A 195 -9.51 -11.88 -3.69
CA GLY A 195 -8.85 -11.30 -2.53
C GLY A 195 -8.78 -9.77 -2.62
N VAL A 196 -8.32 -9.12 -1.55
CA VAL A 196 -7.89 -7.72 -1.65
C VAL A 196 -6.51 -7.70 -2.28
N LYS A 197 -6.39 -6.99 -3.40
CA LYS A 197 -5.11 -6.77 -4.09
C LYS A 197 -5.08 -5.33 -4.61
N PHE A 198 -4.13 -4.57 -4.13
CA PHE A 198 -3.88 -3.20 -4.58
C PHE A 198 -2.44 -3.04 -5.05
N GLY A 199 -2.20 -1.95 -5.77
CA GLY A 199 -0.88 -1.60 -6.28
C GLY A 199 0.11 -1.24 -5.17
N ILE A 200 1.33 -1.78 -5.29
CA ILE A 200 2.42 -1.50 -4.35
C ILE A 200 3.53 -0.76 -5.09
N ILE A 201 4.02 0.32 -4.48
CA ILE A 201 5.22 1.04 -4.90
C ILE A 201 6.43 0.41 -4.20
N LYS A 202 7.33 -0.15 -4.99
CA LYS A 202 8.67 -0.61 -4.59
C LYS A 202 9.69 0.35 -5.16
N ALA A 203 10.24 1.19 -4.30
CA ALA A 203 11.29 2.13 -4.67
C ALA A 203 12.22 2.48 -3.52
N ARG A 204 13.50 2.74 -3.84
CA ARG A 204 14.46 3.23 -2.84
C ARG A 204 14.15 4.68 -2.44
N ASN A 205 13.76 5.49 -3.43
CA ASN A 205 13.53 6.91 -3.26
C ASN A 205 12.17 7.33 -3.82
N ILE A 206 11.31 7.92 -2.99
CA ILE A 206 10.03 8.48 -3.42
C ILE A 206 10.01 9.98 -3.14
N THR A 207 9.68 10.79 -4.14
CA THR A 207 9.45 12.23 -4.00
C THR A 207 8.06 12.60 -4.51
N LEU A 208 7.27 13.24 -3.67
CA LEU A 208 5.93 13.71 -3.99
C LEU A 208 5.91 15.24 -3.84
N GLU A 209 5.68 15.95 -4.93
CA GLU A 209 5.68 17.41 -4.96
C GLU A 209 4.36 17.96 -5.52
N GLY A 210 3.54 18.54 -4.65
CA GLY A 210 2.26 19.10 -5.05
C GLY A 210 1.80 20.29 -4.21
N ASP A 211 0.65 20.85 -4.59
CA ASP A 211 -0.05 21.76 -3.69
C ASP A 211 -0.71 20.96 -2.57
N GLU A 212 -1.32 19.83 -2.90
CA GLU A 212 -1.91 18.91 -1.94
C GLU A 212 -1.39 17.48 -2.19
N VAL A 213 -1.01 16.79 -1.12
CA VAL A 213 -0.47 15.43 -1.18
C VAL A 213 -1.20 14.57 -0.15
N HIS A 214 -1.74 13.44 -0.60
CA HIS A 214 -2.43 12.46 0.23
C HIS A 214 -1.82 11.08 0.00
N VAL A 215 -1.39 10.43 1.07
CA VAL A 215 -0.70 9.15 1.01
C VAL A 215 -1.38 8.15 1.92
N ASN A 216 -2.06 7.16 1.34
CA ASN A 216 -2.31 5.91 2.03
C ASN A 216 -1.02 5.09 2.00
N VAL A 217 -0.32 5.02 3.13
CA VAL A 217 1.02 4.42 3.22
C VAL A 217 0.99 2.91 2.95
N ALA A 218 -0.17 2.26 3.02
CA ALA A 218 -0.33 0.87 2.64
C ALA A 218 0.09 0.60 1.18
N SER A 219 0.08 1.61 0.30
CA SER A 219 0.50 1.47 -1.10
C SER A 219 2.03 1.47 -1.29
N ILE A 220 2.84 1.52 -0.22
CA ILE A 220 4.31 1.64 -0.29
C ILE A 220 4.95 0.47 0.44
N ASP A 221 5.82 -0.27 -0.25
CA ASP A 221 6.60 -1.34 0.34
C ASP A 221 7.71 -0.79 1.25
N GLY A 222 7.65 -1.16 2.53
CA GLY A 222 8.69 -0.88 3.52
C GLY A 222 9.52 -2.11 3.86
N SER A 223 9.46 -3.18 3.05
CA SER A 223 10.21 -4.41 3.33
C SER A 223 11.73 -4.15 3.30
N VAL A 224 12.45 -4.91 4.13
CA VAL A 224 13.93 -4.91 4.14
C VAL A 224 14.51 -6.13 3.41
N GLU A 225 13.64 -7.05 3.00
CA GLU A 225 14.02 -8.35 2.42
C GLU A 225 14.41 -8.24 0.94
N ASN A 226 14.01 -7.16 0.26
CA ASN A 226 14.41 -6.89 -1.12
C ASN A 226 15.51 -5.83 -1.17
N PRO A 227 16.80 -6.21 -1.24
CA PRO A 227 17.91 -5.26 -1.28
C PRO A 227 17.92 -4.40 -2.54
N GLU A 228 17.30 -4.83 -3.65
CA GLU A 228 17.25 -4.04 -4.90
C GLU A 228 16.37 -2.78 -4.76
N PHE A 229 15.31 -2.83 -3.95
CA PHE A 229 14.36 -1.73 -3.75
C PHE A 229 14.23 -1.30 -2.30
N TYR A 230 15.29 -1.47 -1.50
CA TYR A 230 15.30 -1.08 -0.11
C TYR A 230 14.87 0.39 0.07
N LEU A 231 13.69 0.62 0.63
CA LEU A 231 13.15 1.97 0.83
C LEU A 231 14.07 2.76 1.78
N GLU A 232 14.69 3.83 1.26
CA GLU A 232 15.61 4.70 2.00
C GLU A 232 14.90 5.96 2.49
N LYS A 233 14.11 6.61 1.63
CA LYS A 233 13.42 7.87 1.96
C LYS A 233 12.14 8.11 1.16
N ILE A 234 11.18 8.73 1.84
CA ILE A 234 10.00 9.34 1.21
C ILE A 234 10.03 10.84 1.51
N LYS A 235 10.18 11.66 0.47
CA LYS A 235 10.17 13.12 0.55
C LYS A 235 8.81 13.66 0.09
N VAL A 236 8.18 14.49 0.92
CA VAL A 236 6.94 15.17 0.56
C VAL A 236 7.11 16.68 0.59
N ILE A 237 6.66 17.35 -0.48
CA ILE A 237 6.64 18.81 -0.67
C ILE A 237 5.20 19.19 -0.99
N GLY A 238 4.42 19.69 -0.02
CA GLY A 238 3.00 19.98 -0.20
C GLY A 238 2.24 20.11 1.12
N LYS A 239 1.00 20.61 1.10
CA LYS A 239 0.07 20.42 2.25
C LYS A 239 -0.64 19.08 2.10
N GLY A 240 -1.35 18.63 3.13
CA GLY A 240 -2.13 17.39 3.09
C GLY A 240 -1.67 16.43 4.18
N GLN A 241 -1.66 15.13 3.89
CA GLN A 241 -1.41 14.13 4.92
C GLN A 241 -0.93 12.76 4.42
N ALA A 242 -0.36 12.00 5.35
CA ALA A 242 -0.12 10.57 5.21
C ALA A 242 -0.81 9.82 6.35
N TYR A 243 -1.45 8.69 6.03
CA TYR A 243 -2.14 7.84 6.99
C TYR A 243 -1.98 6.37 6.63
N LEU A 244 -2.29 5.49 7.59
CA LEU A 244 -2.29 4.05 7.41
C LEU A 244 -3.47 3.46 8.18
N ASP A 245 -4.43 2.89 7.47
CA ASP A 245 -5.57 2.20 8.07
C ASP A 245 -5.26 0.72 8.35
N ALA A 246 -5.99 0.11 9.30
CA ALA A 246 -5.75 -1.27 9.72
C ALA A 246 -5.96 -2.30 8.61
N THR A 247 -6.90 -2.06 7.68
CA THR A 247 -7.13 -2.95 6.53
C THR A 247 -5.93 -2.92 5.58
N GLY A 248 -5.45 -1.74 5.19
CA GLY A 248 -4.25 -1.57 4.38
C GLY A 248 -3.01 -2.15 5.04
N TYR A 249 -2.83 -1.92 6.34
CA TYR A 249 -1.73 -2.48 7.12
C TYR A 249 -1.77 -4.02 7.19
N TYR A 250 -2.95 -4.63 7.27
CA TYR A 250 -3.10 -6.09 7.25
C TYR A 250 -2.60 -6.74 5.96
N TYR A 251 -2.81 -6.07 4.81
CA TYR A 251 -2.34 -6.57 3.51
C TYR A 251 -0.91 -6.14 3.17
N ASN A 252 -0.38 -5.11 3.83
CA ASN A 252 1.00 -4.67 3.69
C ASN A 252 1.59 -4.27 5.06
N THR A 253 2.04 -5.25 5.85
CA THR A 253 2.60 -5.00 7.19
C THR A 253 3.93 -4.27 7.17
N SER A 254 4.65 -4.26 6.04
CA SER A 254 5.88 -3.49 5.91
C SER A 254 5.64 -1.97 5.84
N SER A 255 4.41 -1.55 5.53
CA SER A 255 4.00 -0.14 5.46
C SER A 255 4.14 0.62 6.80
N GLY A 256 4.14 -0.07 7.95
CA GLY A 256 4.46 0.56 9.23
C GLY A 256 5.88 1.15 9.25
N ARG A 257 6.85 0.49 8.61
CA ARG A 257 8.19 1.07 8.38
C ARG A 257 8.14 2.22 7.39
N SER A 258 7.40 2.10 6.29
CA SER A 258 7.22 3.19 5.30
C SER A 258 6.73 4.48 5.96
N LEU A 259 5.79 4.38 6.91
CA LEU A 259 5.26 5.50 7.68
C LEU A 259 6.37 6.23 8.46
N SER A 260 7.27 5.48 9.10
CA SER A 260 8.42 6.03 9.85
C SER A 260 9.49 6.71 8.98
N LEU A 261 9.52 6.40 7.67
CA LEU A 261 10.50 6.93 6.72
C LEU A 261 10.05 8.21 6.00
N LEU A 262 8.84 8.70 6.28
CA LEU A 262 8.36 9.97 5.77
C LEU A 262 9.23 11.13 6.28
N ARG A 263 9.63 12.00 5.35
CA ARG A 263 10.37 13.24 5.60
C ARG A 263 9.61 14.38 4.94
N ILE A 264 9.30 15.41 5.73
CA ILE A 264 8.56 16.58 5.29
C ILE A 264 9.55 17.68 4.95
N ASP A 265 9.49 18.20 3.73
CA ASP A 265 10.26 19.38 3.33
C ASP A 265 9.43 20.65 3.58
N ASN A 266 9.79 21.38 4.64
CA ASN A 266 9.09 22.59 5.08
C ASN A 266 9.61 23.88 4.41
N SER A 267 10.46 23.80 3.38
CA SER A 267 11.09 24.96 2.73
C SER A 267 10.11 26.04 2.26
N ASN A 268 8.82 25.71 2.05
CA ASN A 268 7.79 26.62 1.55
C ASN A 268 6.56 26.79 2.48
N ASN A 269 6.65 26.55 3.79
CA ASN A 269 5.55 26.77 4.76
C ASN A 269 4.22 26.02 4.44
N LYS A 270 4.27 24.88 3.74
CA LYS A 270 3.07 24.06 3.46
C LYS A 270 2.84 23.05 4.60
N SER A 271 1.66 23.05 5.23
CA SER A 271 1.35 22.17 6.38
C SER A 271 1.01 20.73 5.94
N PHE A 272 1.94 19.79 6.08
CA PHE A 272 1.70 18.35 5.87
C PHE A 272 1.59 17.61 7.22
N LYS A 273 0.61 16.72 7.37
CA LYS A 273 0.39 15.96 8.61
C LYS A 273 0.70 14.48 8.41
N VAL A 274 1.57 13.92 9.24
CA VAL A 274 1.78 12.46 9.27
C VAL A 274 1.06 11.90 10.49
N HIS A 275 0.08 11.03 10.24
CA HIS A 275 -0.64 10.30 11.29
C HIS A 275 0.16 9.05 11.66
N ASN A 276 1.07 9.18 12.63
CA ASN A 276 1.99 8.11 13.08
C ASN A 276 1.30 7.05 13.96
N TYR A 277 0.19 6.50 13.48
CA TYR A 277 -0.57 5.44 14.13
C TYR A 277 -1.36 4.67 13.07
N ILE A 278 -1.80 3.46 13.42
CA ILE A 278 -2.72 2.68 12.60
C ILE A 278 -4.15 3.15 12.90
N GLY A 279 -4.83 3.71 11.90
CA GLY A 279 -6.20 4.19 12.01
C GLY A 279 -7.23 3.07 11.89
N ILE A 280 -8.25 3.09 12.74
CA ILE A 280 -9.36 2.14 12.75
C ILE A 280 -10.65 2.94 12.65
N SER A 281 -11.34 2.83 11.52
CA SER A 281 -12.48 3.71 11.16
C SER A 281 -13.79 2.96 10.91
N SER A 282 -13.75 1.64 10.90
CA SER A 282 -14.86 0.78 10.48
C SER A 282 -14.81 -0.60 11.14
N VAL A 283 -15.92 -1.33 11.08
CA VAL A 283 -15.99 -2.74 11.50
C VAL A 283 -14.95 -3.59 10.75
N ARG A 284 -14.74 -3.30 9.46
CA ARG A 284 -13.75 -4.00 8.62
C ARG A 284 -12.32 -3.73 9.08
N ASP A 285 -12.01 -2.50 9.46
CA ASP A 285 -10.69 -2.17 10.03
C ASP A 285 -10.46 -2.89 11.36
N TRP A 286 -11.47 -2.91 12.23
CA TRP A 286 -11.37 -3.66 13.50
C TRP A 286 -11.19 -5.16 13.25
N TRP A 287 -11.90 -5.73 12.28
CA TRP A 287 -11.76 -7.13 11.89
C TRP A 287 -10.34 -7.46 11.43
N HIS A 288 -9.76 -6.63 10.56
CA HIS A 288 -8.37 -6.81 10.10
C HIS A 288 -7.35 -6.55 11.21
N PHE A 289 -7.62 -5.60 12.11
CA PHE A 289 -6.80 -5.39 13.31
C PHE A 289 -6.80 -6.64 14.19
N ALA A 290 -7.98 -7.18 14.50
CA ALA A 290 -8.11 -8.37 15.33
C ALA A 290 -7.49 -9.62 14.69
N LYS A 291 -7.79 -9.87 13.41
CA LYS A 291 -7.23 -11.00 12.67
C LYS A 291 -5.72 -10.90 12.51
N GLY A 292 -5.23 -9.74 12.06
CA GLY A 292 -3.80 -9.47 11.91
C GLY A 292 -3.04 -9.61 13.21
N TRP A 293 -3.59 -9.08 14.31
CA TRP A 293 -3.00 -9.21 15.64
C TRP A 293 -2.99 -10.67 16.11
N ASN A 294 -4.14 -11.34 16.09
CA ASN A 294 -4.28 -12.68 16.66
C ASN A 294 -3.49 -13.75 15.89
N GLU A 295 -3.37 -13.62 14.56
CA GLU A 295 -2.63 -14.55 13.69
C GLU A 295 -1.16 -14.15 13.44
N ASP A 296 -0.74 -12.97 13.92
CA ASP A 296 0.57 -12.35 13.61
C ASP A 296 0.92 -12.35 12.12
N LYS A 297 -0.07 -12.07 11.27
CA LYS A 297 0.08 -12.11 9.82
C LYS A 297 1.28 -11.27 9.38
N ALA A 298 2.31 -11.92 8.83
CA ALA A 298 3.52 -11.26 8.32
C ALA A 298 4.12 -10.23 9.31
N GLY A 299 4.16 -10.55 10.61
CA GLY A 299 4.76 -9.69 11.64
C GLY A 299 3.92 -8.46 11.99
N PHE A 300 2.59 -8.53 11.85
CA PHE A 300 1.65 -7.45 12.15
C PHE A 300 1.89 -6.80 13.52
N ARG A 301 2.38 -7.55 14.51
CA ARG A 301 2.65 -7.07 15.89
C ARG A 301 3.91 -6.20 16.03
N THR A 302 4.76 -6.13 15.01
CA THR A 302 6.14 -5.63 15.13
C THR A 302 6.34 -4.19 14.68
N SER A 303 5.76 -3.79 13.54
CA SER A 303 6.14 -2.53 12.90
C SER A 303 5.38 -1.30 13.41
N ALA A 304 4.16 -1.50 13.93
CA ALA A 304 3.32 -0.43 14.48
C ALA A 304 3.36 -0.39 16.01
N SER A 305 3.48 0.82 16.58
CA SER A 305 3.53 1.05 18.02
C SER A 305 2.21 1.55 18.63
N GLU A 306 1.31 2.09 17.81
CA GLU A 306 0.10 2.78 18.25
C GLU A 306 -1.07 2.57 17.27
N TYR A 307 -2.25 2.36 17.84
CA TYR A 307 -3.52 2.16 17.13
C TYR A 307 -4.53 3.19 17.63
N ARG A 308 -5.31 3.80 16.73
CA ARG A 308 -6.32 4.79 17.11
C ARG A 308 -7.66 4.57 16.43
N LEU A 309 -8.73 4.76 17.18
CA LEU A 309 -10.05 4.94 16.58
C LEU A 309 -10.14 6.30 15.90
N THR A 310 -10.65 6.36 14.68
CA THR A 310 -10.88 7.61 13.94
C THR A 310 -12.36 7.88 13.67
N LYS A 311 -13.23 6.96 14.09
CA LYS A 311 -14.69 7.03 14.00
C LYS A 311 -15.35 6.14 15.05
N ASP A 312 -16.60 6.42 15.38
CA ASP A 312 -17.46 5.49 16.12
C ASP A 312 -17.68 4.21 15.29
N ILE A 313 -17.69 3.05 15.96
CA ILE A 313 -17.87 1.73 15.34
C ILE A 313 -19.04 1.02 16.01
N ASP A 314 -19.99 0.59 15.19
CA ASP A 314 -21.14 -0.21 15.58
C ASP A 314 -20.96 -1.62 15.03
N PHE A 315 -20.85 -2.62 15.92
CA PHE A 315 -20.66 -4.02 15.54
C PHE A 315 -21.97 -4.74 15.18
N GLY A 316 -23.12 -4.08 15.29
CA GLY A 316 -24.42 -4.56 14.82
C GLY A 316 -25.07 -5.66 15.68
N GLY A 317 -24.57 -5.91 16.89
CA GLY A 317 -25.21 -6.80 17.87
C GLY A 317 -26.47 -6.15 18.46
N ASN A 318 -27.58 -6.88 18.48
CA ASN A 318 -28.84 -6.38 19.02
C ASN A 318 -29.45 -7.42 19.95
N CYS A 319 -29.45 -7.11 21.25
CA CYS A 319 -29.85 -8.02 22.31
C CYS A 319 -31.08 -7.49 23.05
N ASN A 320 -32.02 -8.37 23.36
CA ASN A 320 -33.14 -8.02 24.22
C ASN A 320 -32.80 -8.27 25.71
N SER A 321 -33.70 -7.84 26.59
CA SER A 321 -33.56 -7.98 28.04
C SER A 321 -33.53 -9.43 28.56
N ARG A 322 -33.79 -10.43 27.69
CA ARG A 322 -33.70 -11.86 28.02
C ARG A 322 -32.34 -12.47 27.62
N GLY A 323 -31.44 -11.68 27.04
CA GLY A 323 -30.16 -12.18 26.53
C GLY A 323 -30.27 -12.91 25.19
N GLU A 324 -31.37 -12.73 24.46
CA GLU A 324 -31.47 -13.21 23.08
C GLU A 324 -30.88 -12.13 22.17
N CYS A 325 -29.80 -12.47 21.48
CA CYS A 325 -29.12 -11.58 20.56
C CYS A 325 -29.33 -11.98 19.10
N THR A 326 -29.48 -10.97 18.26
CA THR A 326 -29.35 -11.05 16.81
C THR A 326 -28.11 -10.27 16.37
N GLY A 327 -27.69 -10.44 15.12
CA GLY A 327 -26.42 -9.89 14.64
C GLY A 327 -25.25 -10.81 14.98
N GLN A 328 -24.04 -10.26 14.99
CA GLN A 328 -22.81 -11.04 14.97
C GLN A 328 -22.16 -11.15 16.35
N ASN A 329 -21.75 -12.36 16.72
CA ASN A 329 -21.04 -12.61 17.97
C ASN A 329 -19.62 -12.06 17.84
N TYR A 330 -19.22 -11.20 18.77
CA TYR A 330 -17.91 -10.56 18.78
C TYR A 330 -16.76 -11.57 18.87
N ALA A 331 -16.97 -12.72 19.53
CA ALA A 331 -15.95 -13.77 19.65
C ALA A 331 -15.78 -14.64 18.38
N ASN A 332 -16.68 -14.53 17.41
CA ASN A 332 -16.63 -15.24 16.12
C ASN A 332 -17.40 -14.46 15.05
N TYR A 333 -16.82 -13.32 14.65
CA TYR A 333 -17.43 -12.32 13.80
C TYR A 333 -17.13 -12.61 12.33
N TRP A 334 -18.16 -12.58 11.49
CA TRP A 334 -18.07 -12.80 10.05
C TRP A 334 -18.13 -11.46 9.29
N ILE A 335 -17.31 -11.32 8.26
CA ILE A 335 -17.49 -10.25 7.27
C ILE A 335 -17.51 -10.90 5.90
N ASP A 336 -18.51 -10.58 5.09
CA ASP A 336 -18.54 -10.92 3.67
C ASP A 336 -17.41 -10.15 2.95
N LEU A 337 -16.25 -10.79 2.81
CA LEU A 337 -15.07 -10.15 2.24
C LEU A 337 -15.22 -10.05 0.72
N ASN A 338 -15.89 -11.01 0.10
CA ASN A 338 -15.97 -11.16 -1.35
C ASN A 338 -17.29 -10.64 -1.97
N GLY A 339 -18.28 -10.35 -1.14
CA GLY A 339 -19.61 -9.85 -1.51
C GLY A 339 -20.55 -10.92 -2.07
N ASP A 340 -20.29 -12.22 -1.83
CA ASP A 340 -21.10 -13.34 -2.34
C ASP A 340 -22.24 -13.75 -1.41
N GLY A 341 -22.26 -13.21 -0.18
CA GLY A 341 -23.25 -13.50 0.85
C GLY A 341 -23.18 -14.93 1.43
N GLN A 342 -22.15 -15.71 1.10
CA GLN A 342 -21.89 -17.04 1.61
C GLN A 342 -20.85 -16.98 2.72
N LYS A 343 -21.07 -17.77 3.78
CA LYS A 343 -20.15 -17.82 4.92
C LYS A 343 -19.00 -18.78 4.62
N GLN A 344 -17.78 -18.27 4.64
CA GLN A 344 -16.57 -19.06 4.44
C GLN A 344 -15.68 -19.03 5.69
N ASP A 345 -14.94 -20.11 5.97
CA ASP A 345 -14.15 -20.24 7.22
C ASP A 345 -13.11 -19.12 7.37
N ASN A 346 -12.53 -18.65 6.27
CA ASN A 346 -11.54 -17.56 6.25
C ASN A 346 -12.13 -16.16 6.49
N GLU A 347 -13.45 -16.03 6.49
CA GLU A 347 -14.19 -14.77 6.73
C GLU A 347 -14.60 -14.57 8.18
N TYR A 348 -14.34 -15.57 9.03
CA TYR A 348 -14.51 -15.45 10.46
C TYR A 348 -13.22 -14.97 11.15
N THR A 349 -13.40 -14.22 12.24
CA THR A 349 -12.34 -13.89 13.19
C THR A 349 -12.91 -13.68 14.59
N SER A 350 -12.08 -13.90 15.62
CA SER A 350 -12.39 -13.36 16.95
C SER A 350 -12.01 -11.88 16.97
N MET A 351 -12.96 -11.02 17.32
CA MET A 351 -12.70 -9.58 17.49
C MET A 351 -12.02 -9.26 18.83
N ILE A 352 -11.86 -10.26 19.71
CA ILE A 352 -11.12 -10.16 20.98
C ILE A 352 -9.64 -10.03 20.65
N ILE A 353 -9.03 -8.90 20.97
CA ILE A 353 -7.60 -8.67 20.71
C ILE A 353 -6.77 -9.37 21.78
N GLY A 354 -5.97 -10.35 21.37
CA GLY A 354 -5.04 -11.07 22.25
C GLY A 354 -5.73 -12.00 23.24
N TYR A 355 -6.48 -12.98 22.77
CA TYR A 355 -7.27 -13.89 23.60
C TYR A 355 -6.50 -15.05 24.27
N GLY A 356 -5.17 -15.10 24.10
CA GLY A 356 -4.28 -16.16 24.62
C GLY A 356 -2.90 -15.64 25.02
N ASP A 357 -2.09 -16.53 25.61
CA ASP A 357 -0.76 -16.19 26.13
C ASP A 357 0.27 -15.85 25.04
N GLU A 358 0.08 -16.34 23.82
CA GLU A 358 1.00 -16.13 22.71
C GLU A 358 0.65 -14.89 21.87
N ASN A 359 -0.52 -14.29 22.08
CA ASN A 359 -1.02 -13.19 21.25
C ASN A 359 -1.48 -11.95 22.05
N TYR A 360 -1.05 -11.80 23.30
CA TYR A 360 -1.37 -10.63 24.13
C TYR A 360 -1.11 -9.30 23.41
N PHE A 361 -1.94 -8.29 23.71
CA PHE A 361 -1.72 -6.93 23.25
C PHE A 361 -0.61 -6.24 24.08
N ASN A 362 0.28 -5.48 23.45
CA ASN A 362 1.41 -4.84 24.11
C ASN A 362 1.76 -3.45 23.54
N LYS A 363 0.77 -2.75 22.99
CA LYS A 363 0.94 -1.47 22.28
C LYS A 363 0.07 -0.38 22.89
N LYS A 364 0.12 0.81 22.29
CA LYS A 364 -0.77 1.92 22.65
C LYS A 364 -2.08 1.82 21.86
N PHE A 365 -3.19 2.05 22.54
CA PHE A 365 -4.51 2.14 21.95
C PHE A 365 -5.20 3.41 22.43
N ASP A 366 -5.53 4.32 21.51
CA ASP A 366 -6.23 5.57 21.81
C ASP A 366 -7.60 5.60 21.10
N GLY A 367 -8.68 5.60 21.88
CA GLY A 367 -10.03 5.70 21.36
C GLY A 367 -10.40 7.09 20.86
N GLN A 368 -9.59 8.12 21.15
CA GLN A 368 -9.83 9.53 20.79
C GLN A 368 -11.24 10.07 21.17
N GLY A 369 -11.90 9.44 22.14
CA GLY A 369 -13.27 9.75 22.54
C GLY A 369 -14.36 9.16 21.62
N PHE A 370 -14.01 8.30 20.66
CA PHE A 370 -14.95 7.53 19.86
C PHE A 370 -15.47 6.31 20.62
N THR A 371 -16.59 5.77 20.14
CA THR A 371 -17.35 4.70 20.79
C THR A 371 -17.27 3.40 20.01
N LEU A 372 -16.99 2.31 20.73
CA LEU A 372 -17.25 0.94 20.29
C LEU A 372 -18.62 0.51 20.81
N SER A 373 -19.52 0.08 19.93
CA SER A 373 -20.94 -0.13 20.30
C SER A 373 -21.55 -1.42 19.78
N SER A 374 -22.63 -1.86 20.44
CA SER A 374 -23.52 -2.94 19.97
C SER A 374 -22.79 -4.29 19.83
N MET A 375 -22.24 -4.79 20.93
CA MET A 375 -21.46 -6.03 20.96
C MET A 375 -22.00 -7.01 22.01
N TYR A 376 -21.96 -8.30 21.71
CA TYR A 376 -22.11 -9.38 22.69
C TYR A 376 -21.01 -10.41 22.46
N ILE A 377 -20.51 -10.99 23.54
CA ILE A 377 -19.42 -11.97 23.54
C ILE A 377 -19.98 -13.27 24.09
N ASP A 378 -20.16 -14.27 23.24
CA ASP A 378 -20.56 -15.62 23.67
C ASP A 378 -19.52 -16.65 23.25
N THR A 379 -18.76 -17.19 24.19
CA THR A 379 -17.71 -18.18 23.91
C THR A 379 -18.16 -19.62 24.13
N THR A 380 -19.43 -19.83 24.53
CA THR A 380 -19.90 -21.14 25.02
C THR A 380 -19.96 -22.20 23.93
N ALA A 381 -20.28 -21.79 22.69
CA ALA A 381 -20.41 -22.66 21.51
C ALA A 381 -19.13 -22.73 20.66
N LEU A 382 -18.06 -22.03 21.03
CA LEU A 382 -16.79 -22.08 20.28
C LEU A 382 -16.06 -23.39 20.53
N GLU A 383 -15.44 -23.94 19.49
CA GLU A 383 -14.55 -25.11 19.62
C GLU A 383 -13.30 -24.75 20.43
N ASN A 384 -12.61 -23.68 20.01
CA ASN A 384 -11.43 -23.14 20.71
C ASN A 384 -11.85 -21.97 21.60
N LYS A 385 -12.04 -22.25 22.89
CA LYS A 385 -12.52 -21.25 23.85
C LYS A 385 -11.35 -20.39 24.35
N PRO A 386 -11.47 -19.06 24.29
CA PRO A 386 -10.44 -18.17 24.79
C PRO A 386 -10.33 -18.24 26.32
N GLN A 387 -9.09 -18.25 26.82
CA GLN A 387 -8.80 -18.19 28.25
C GLN A 387 -9.06 -16.78 28.82
N TYR A 388 -8.84 -15.76 27.99
CA TYR A 388 -8.97 -14.35 28.34
C TYR A 388 -10.08 -13.70 27.51
N VAL A 389 -11.05 -13.08 28.17
CA VAL A 389 -12.25 -12.55 27.51
C VAL A 389 -12.53 -11.09 27.91
N GLY A 390 -12.72 -10.27 26.90
CA GLY A 390 -13.04 -8.84 26.94
C GLY A 390 -12.98 -8.27 25.51
N ILE A 391 -13.00 -6.95 25.35
CA ILE A 391 -12.63 -6.33 24.06
C ILE A 391 -11.16 -6.66 23.75
N PHE A 392 -10.32 -6.57 24.78
CA PHE A 392 -9.00 -7.15 24.82
C PHE A 392 -9.04 -8.41 25.69
N GLY A 393 -8.43 -9.50 25.24
CA GLY A 393 -8.27 -10.69 26.07
C GLY A 393 -7.23 -10.44 27.14
N LYS A 394 -5.96 -10.50 26.75
CA LYS A 394 -4.78 -10.29 27.57
C LYS A 394 -4.01 -9.09 27.04
N ILE A 395 -3.65 -8.18 27.93
CA ILE A 395 -2.72 -7.10 27.67
C ILE A 395 -1.51 -7.30 28.60
N TYR A 396 -0.30 -7.32 28.03
CA TYR A 396 0.92 -7.59 28.77
C TYR A 396 2.07 -6.67 28.37
N GLY A 397 2.84 -6.23 29.36
CA GLY A 397 4.02 -5.39 29.17
C GLY A 397 3.73 -3.90 29.19
N ASP A 398 4.42 -3.12 28.36
CA ASP A 398 4.37 -1.66 28.34
C ASP A 398 3.21 -1.17 27.45
N PHE A 399 1.98 -1.35 27.95
CA PHE A 399 0.76 -0.99 27.25
C PHE A 399 0.17 0.34 27.73
N SER A 400 -0.71 0.91 26.92
CA SER A 400 -1.45 2.11 27.29
C SER A 400 -2.79 2.15 26.56
N VAL A 401 -3.90 2.33 27.28
CA VAL A 401 -5.26 2.37 26.71
C VAL A 401 -5.98 3.62 27.19
N HIS A 402 -6.39 4.48 26.25
CA HIS A 402 -6.91 5.81 26.56
C HIS A 402 -8.14 6.23 25.79
N ASN A 403 -8.89 7.18 26.36
CA ASN A 403 -9.95 7.95 25.70
C ASN A 403 -10.97 7.07 24.97
N LEU A 404 -11.41 5.98 25.61
CA LEU A 404 -12.21 4.96 24.97
C LEU A 404 -13.62 4.94 25.57
N ASN A 405 -14.63 5.01 24.70
CA ASN A 405 -16.02 4.79 25.08
C ASN A 405 -16.46 3.40 24.59
N VAL A 406 -17.10 2.64 25.47
CA VAL A 406 -17.64 1.31 25.17
C VAL A 406 -19.10 1.26 25.59
N ASP A 407 -19.99 0.96 24.64
CA ASP A 407 -21.42 0.79 24.88
C ASP A 407 -21.88 -0.58 24.38
N TYR A 408 -22.06 -1.55 25.28
CA TYR A 408 -22.54 -2.87 24.88
C TYR A 408 -23.98 -2.82 24.32
N ASN A 409 -24.72 -1.72 24.57
CA ASN A 409 -26.08 -1.50 24.08
C ASN A 409 -27.00 -2.70 24.41
N GLN A 410 -27.00 -3.12 25.68
CA GLN A 410 -27.70 -4.30 26.21
C GLN A 410 -27.10 -5.65 25.79
N GLY A 411 -25.94 -5.67 25.14
CA GLY A 411 -25.15 -6.88 24.95
C GLY A 411 -24.63 -7.49 26.26
N TYR A 412 -24.07 -8.68 26.17
CA TYR A 412 -23.61 -9.46 27.33
C TYR A 412 -22.25 -10.10 27.09
N ILE A 413 -21.65 -10.61 28.16
CA ILE A 413 -20.47 -11.49 28.11
C ILE A 413 -20.84 -12.82 28.75
N LYS A 414 -20.73 -13.91 27.99
CA LYS A 414 -21.03 -15.26 28.44
C LYS A 414 -19.90 -16.20 28.08
N THR A 415 -19.34 -16.88 29.08
CA THR A 415 -18.16 -17.72 28.87
C THR A 415 -18.28 -19.09 29.54
N ASN A 416 -17.60 -20.06 28.97
CA ASN A 416 -17.38 -21.37 29.57
C ASN A 416 -15.88 -21.71 29.45
N ASN A 417 -15.24 -22.06 30.56
CA ASN A 417 -13.81 -22.32 30.71
C ASN A 417 -12.85 -21.13 30.50
N ALA A 418 -13.36 -19.89 30.37
CA ALA A 418 -12.49 -18.72 30.45
C ALA A 418 -12.05 -18.50 31.90
N GLN A 419 -10.78 -18.16 32.12
CA GLN A 419 -10.24 -17.90 33.46
C GLN A 419 -10.35 -16.42 33.84
N TYR A 420 -10.22 -15.54 32.86
CA TYR A 420 -10.16 -14.09 33.08
C TYR A 420 -11.19 -13.39 32.20
N VAL A 421 -12.16 -12.73 32.83
CA VAL A 421 -13.28 -12.12 32.14
C VAL A 421 -13.50 -10.70 32.64
N GLY A 422 -13.48 -9.73 31.71
CA GLY A 422 -13.74 -8.33 32.01
C GLY A 422 -14.58 -7.65 30.94
N GLY A 423 -15.28 -6.57 31.31
CA GLY A 423 -16.04 -5.74 30.35
C GLY A 423 -15.15 -5.06 29.31
N LEU A 424 -13.90 -4.76 29.66
CA LEU A 424 -12.88 -4.25 28.72
C LEU A 424 -11.76 -5.26 28.49
N VAL A 425 -11.14 -5.76 29.56
CA VAL A 425 -9.94 -6.60 29.48
C VAL A 425 -10.10 -7.88 30.29
N GLY A 426 -9.79 -9.05 29.73
CA GLY A 426 -9.69 -10.28 30.52
C GLY A 426 -8.59 -10.17 31.59
N ALA A 427 -7.34 -10.02 31.16
CA ALA A 427 -6.18 -9.83 32.04
C ALA A 427 -5.28 -8.68 31.60
N ALA A 428 -4.92 -7.80 32.51
CA ALA A 428 -3.95 -6.74 32.29
C ALA A 428 -2.77 -6.91 33.25
N ILE A 429 -1.57 -7.12 32.71
CA ILE A 429 -0.39 -7.51 33.48
C ILE A 429 0.82 -6.67 33.04
N ARG A 430 1.39 -5.89 33.95
CA ARG A 430 2.64 -5.16 33.68
C ARG A 430 3.84 -6.12 33.68
N LYS A 431 4.82 -5.85 32.83
CA LYS A 431 6.10 -6.56 32.85
C LYS A 431 6.94 -6.12 34.06
N GLU A 432 7.49 -7.08 34.78
CA GLU A 432 8.41 -6.83 35.89
C GLU A 432 9.63 -5.99 35.45
N HIS A 433 10.14 -5.15 36.37
CA HIS A 433 11.29 -4.27 36.14
C HIS A 433 11.17 -3.32 34.93
N SER A 434 9.95 -3.03 34.46
CA SER A 434 9.75 -2.04 33.39
C SER A 434 9.95 -0.62 33.89
N ASN A 435 10.67 0.19 33.10
CA ASN A 435 10.84 1.63 33.32
C ASN A 435 9.62 2.44 32.85
N SER A 436 8.66 1.81 32.16
CA SER A 436 7.42 2.44 31.71
C SER A 436 6.24 1.98 32.57
N PHE A 437 5.29 2.88 32.80
CA PHE A 437 4.03 2.53 33.46
C PHE A 437 3.02 2.05 32.43
N SER A 438 2.39 0.91 32.72
CA SER A 438 1.21 0.48 31.99
C SER A 438 -0.01 1.22 32.55
N GLU A 439 -0.87 1.77 31.69
CA GLU A 439 -1.96 2.64 32.14
C GLU A 439 -3.28 2.48 31.38
N PHE A 440 -4.38 2.68 32.11
CA PHE A 440 -5.73 2.89 31.62
C PHE A 440 -6.20 4.27 32.05
N LYS A 441 -6.67 5.10 31.11
CA LYS A 441 -7.16 6.43 31.47
C LYS A 441 -8.25 6.98 30.56
N ASN A 442 -9.20 7.73 31.14
CA ASN A 442 -10.33 8.33 30.44
C ASN A 442 -11.17 7.28 29.69
N ILE A 443 -11.72 6.31 30.41
CA ILE A 443 -12.49 5.21 29.81
C ILE A 443 -13.89 5.17 30.41
N ASN A 444 -14.89 5.00 29.55
CA ASN A 444 -16.27 4.77 29.93
C ASN A 444 -16.77 3.43 29.38
N ILE A 445 -17.41 2.61 30.21
CA ILE A 445 -18.03 1.34 29.83
C ILE A 445 -19.48 1.31 30.33
N LYS A 446 -20.42 1.01 29.44
CA LYS A 446 -21.83 1.00 29.82
C LYS A 446 -22.70 -0.08 29.18
N ASN A 447 -23.86 -0.27 29.80
CA ASN A 447 -25.00 -1.04 29.31
C ASN A 447 -24.71 -2.52 29.04
N ILE A 448 -24.01 -3.18 29.95
CA ILE A 448 -23.79 -4.63 29.91
C ILE A 448 -24.96 -5.31 30.62
N SER A 449 -25.73 -6.11 29.89
CA SER A 449 -26.87 -6.85 30.45
C SER A 449 -26.44 -7.88 31.49
N PHE A 450 -25.38 -8.63 31.23
CA PHE A 450 -24.75 -9.48 32.24
C PHE A 450 -23.34 -9.89 31.82
N ILE A 451 -22.52 -10.23 32.81
CA ILE A 451 -21.28 -10.98 32.68
C ILE A 451 -21.50 -12.30 33.40
N ASP A 452 -21.58 -13.41 32.67
CA ASP A 452 -21.79 -14.76 33.20
C ASP A 452 -20.62 -15.65 32.77
N ALA A 453 -19.70 -15.90 33.70
CA ALA A 453 -18.51 -16.68 33.45
C ALA A 453 -18.51 -17.96 34.28
N LYS A 454 -18.26 -19.08 33.62
CA LYS A 454 -18.12 -20.40 34.23
C LYS A 454 -16.75 -20.98 33.94
N SER A 455 -16.06 -21.55 34.93
CA SER A 455 -14.74 -22.15 34.72
C SER A 455 -14.47 -23.35 35.62
N ASN A 456 -13.63 -24.26 35.12
CA ASN A 456 -13.02 -25.36 35.86
C ASN A 456 -11.54 -25.10 36.21
N SER A 457 -11.11 -23.83 36.12
CA SER A 457 -9.88 -23.29 36.70
C SER A 457 -10.18 -22.07 37.56
N ASP A 458 -9.17 -21.50 38.22
CA ASP A 458 -9.32 -20.22 38.93
C ASP A 458 -9.99 -19.16 38.04
N LEU A 459 -10.97 -18.48 38.61
CA LEU A 459 -11.87 -17.62 37.86
C LEU A 459 -11.86 -16.19 38.42
N TYR A 460 -11.63 -15.25 37.53
CA TYR A 460 -11.52 -13.82 37.80
C TYR A 460 -12.50 -13.06 36.92
N VAL A 461 -13.52 -12.46 37.53
CA VAL A 461 -14.58 -11.74 36.80
C VAL A 461 -14.73 -10.34 37.35
N GLY A 462 -14.65 -9.33 36.46
CA GLY A 462 -14.90 -7.94 36.83
C GLY A 462 -15.67 -7.15 35.77
N GLY A 463 -16.31 -6.05 36.17
CA GLY A 463 -16.98 -5.16 35.22
C GLY A 463 -16.01 -4.43 34.28
N PHE A 464 -14.79 -4.16 34.73
CA PHE A 464 -13.70 -3.54 33.96
C PHE A 464 -12.69 -4.60 33.50
N THR A 465 -12.01 -5.26 34.45
CA THR A 465 -11.04 -6.32 34.18
C THR A 465 -11.28 -7.59 34.99
N GLY A 466 -10.90 -8.76 34.46
CA GLY A 466 -10.84 -9.98 35.26
C GLY A 466 -9.73 -9.89 36.31
N ILE A 467 -8.49 -9.69 35.86
CA ILE A 467 -7.34 -9.42 36.73
C ILE A 467 -6.61 -8.16 36.29
N LEU A 468 -6.11 -7.41 37.27
CA LEU A 468 -5.29 -6.24 37.06
C LEU A 468 -4.03 -6.29 37.93
N ASN A 469 -2.88 -6.41 37.28
CA ASN A 469 -1.58 -6.52 37.93
C ASN A 469 -0.70 -5.31 37.59
N ASN A 470 -0.34 -4.52 38.62
CA ASN A 470 0.67 -3.45 38.54
C ASN A 470 0.47 -2.35 37.47
N ALA A 471 -0.78 -2.01 37.13
CA ALA A 471 -1.11 -0.95 36.18
C ALA A 471 -1.74 0.27 36.87
N ARG A 472 -1.52 1.47 36.29
CA ARG A 472 -2.20 2.70 36.71
C ARG A 472 -3.60 2.77 36.09
N VAL A 473 -4.58 3.18 36.88
CA VAL A 473 -5.96 3.40 36.44
C VAL A 473 -6.44 4.77 36.89
N ASP A 474 -6.87 5.60 35.96
CA ASP A 474 -7.26 7.00 36.23
C ASP A 474 -8.48 7.43 35.42
N ASN A 475 -9.44 8.11 36.03
CA ASN A 475 -10.61 8.69 35.35
C ASN A 475 -11.43 7.64 34.57
N ILE A 476 -12.05 6.70 35.29
CA ILE A 476 -12.82 5.59 34.72
C ILE A 476 -14.27 5.61 35.21
N GLU A 477 -15.22 5.44 34.30
CA GLU A 477 -16.65 5.32 34.63
C GLU A 477 -17.24 4.00 34.10
N LEU A 478 -17.94 3.27 34.97
CA LEU A 478 -18.72 2.08 34.64
C LEU A 478 -20.19 2.35 35.00
N TYR A 479 -21.10 2.17 34.04
CA TYR A 479 -22.52 2.45 34.24
C TYR A 479 -23.45 1.38 33.66
N GLY A 480 -24.36 0.85 34.46
CA GLY A 480 -25.41 -0.04 33.98
C GLY A 480 -24.89 -1.43 33.58
N ILE A 481 -24.02 -2.01 34.41
CA ILE A 481 -23.63 -3.43 34.33
C ILE A 481 -24.58 -4.21 35.24
N LYS A 482 -25.65 -4.81 34.70
CA LYS A 482 -26.73 -5.30 35.57
C LYS A 482 -26.30 -6.44 36.47
N THR A 483 -25.71 -7.50 35.92
CA THR A 483 -25.37 -8.68 36.72
C THR A 483 -23.98 -9.20 36.40
N ILE A 484 -23.17 -9.47 37.43
CA ILE A 484 -21.86 -10.11 37.31
C ILE A 484 -21.89 -11.44 38.06
N VAL A 485 -21.62 -12.54 37.38
CA VAL A 485 -21.66 -13.90 37.92
C VAL A 485 -20.38 -14.63 37.57
N ALA A 486 -19.68 -15.09 38.60
CA ALA A 486 -18.54 -15.99 38.51
C ALA A 486 -18.95 -17.35 39.09
N THR A 487 -18.92 -18.41 38.28
CA THR A 487 -19.26 -19.78 38.68
C THR A 487 -18.07 -20.72 38.51
N GLY A 488 -17.42 -21.09 39.60
CA GLY A 488 -16.45 -22.19 39.61
C GLY A 488 -17.14 -23.55 39.64
N VAL A 489 -16.64 -24.50 38.85
CA VAL A 489 -17.09 -25.90 38.86
C VAL A 489 -15.91 -26.87 38.88
N GLY A 490 -16.04 -28.01 39.55
CA GLY A 490 -14.98 -29.01 39.60
C GLY A 490 -13.78 -28.58 40.47
N GLY A 491 -12.55 -28.91 40.06
CA GLY A 491 -11.32 -28.77 40.87
C GLY A 491 -10.67 -27.38 40.92
N VAL A 492 -11.46 -26.30 40.94
CA VAL A 492 -10.91 -24.93 41.04
C VAL A 492 -10.56 -24.60 42.48
N ASN A 493 -9.65 -23.65 42.69
CA ASN A 493 -9.29 -23.23 44.04
C ASN A 493 -10.05 -21.95 44.42
N LEU A 494 -10.17 -20.99 43.50
CA LEU A 494 -10.62 -19.63 43.83
C LEU A 494 -11.54 -19.05 42.76
N VAL A 495 -12.70 -18.55 43.19
CA VAL A 495 -13.70 -17.87 42.33
C VAL A 495 -13.91 -16.45 42.83
N ARG A 496 -13.72 -15.46 41.95
CA ARG A 496 -13.74 -14.04 42.32
C ARG A 496 -14.63 -13.23 41.40
N ALA A 497 -15.48 -12.40 42.00
CA ALA A 497 -16.32 -11.45 41.29
C ALA A 497 -16.22 -10.05 41.90
N GLY A 498 -15.92 -9.04 41.09
CA GLY A 498 -15.93 -7.64 41.52
C GLY A 498 -16.73 -6.74 40.58
N GLY A 499 -17.32 -5.66 41.10
CA GLY A 499 -18.00 -4.68 40.26
C GLY A 499 -17.05 -3.97 39.28
N PHE A 500 -15.79 -3.77 39.67
CA PHE A 500 -14.72 -3.27 38.82
C PHE A 500 -13.77 -4.39 38.39
N VAL A 501 -13.18 -5.11 39.34
CA VAL A 501 -12.10 -6.06 39.08
C VAL A 501 -12.29 -7.38 39.83
N GLY A 502 -12.03 -8.52 39.17
CA GLY A 502 -12.05 -9.82 39.85
C GLY A 502 -10.94 -9.95 40.88
N ARG A 503 -9.68 -9.75 40.49
CA ARG A 503 -8.53 -9.59 41.39
C ARG A 503 -7.68 -8.38 41.04
N LEU A 504 -7.39 -7.55 42.04
CA LEU A 504 -6.35 -6.54 41.97
C LEU A 504 -5.09 -7.13 42.60
N GLU A 505 -3.97 -7.08 41.86
CA GLU A 505 -2.67 -7.51 42.35
C GLU A 505 -1.65 -6.38 42.21
N TYR A 506 -0.90 -6.13 43.28
CA TYR A 506 0.15 -5.13 43.28
C TYR A 506 1.41 -5.64 43.99
N VAL A 507 2.48 -5.79 43.20
CA VAL A 507 3.79 -6.33 43.60
C VAL A 507 4.87 -5.48 42.93
N ASN A 508 5.42 -4.48 43.61
CA ASN A 508 6.35 -3.53 43.00
C ASN A 508 7.45 -3.08 43.96
N ARG A 509 8.67 -3.58 43.71
CA ARG A 509 9.87 -3.33 44.54
C ARG A 509 10.76 -2.17 44.03
N ASP A 510 10.84 -1.95 42.73
CA ASP A 510 11.92 -1.11 42.17
C ASP A 510 11.48 0.26 41.61
N ASN A 511 10.17 0.50 41.43
CA ASN A 511 9.63 1.79 40.95
C ASN A 511 8.15 1.96 41.37
N PRO A 512 7.85 2.33 42.63
CA PRO A 512 6.47 2.39 43.12
C PRO A 512 5.65 3.42 42.34
N ILE A 513 4.46 3.01 41.88
CA ILE A 513 3.46 3.94 41.34
C ILE A 513 2.93 4.76 42.52
N GLU A 514 3.05 6.09 42.46
CA GLU A 514 2.67 6.93 43.59
C GLU A 514 1.17 6.81 43.93
N ILE A 515 0.33 6.75 42.90
CA ILE A 515 -1.12 6.50 43.00
C ILE A 515 -1.49 5.51 41.90
N ALA A 516 -1.85 4.29 42.29
CA ALA A 516 -2.16 3.23 41.35
C ALA A 516 -3.59 3.34 40.81
N TYR A 517 -4.53 3.82 41.64
CA TYR A 517 -5.96 3.89 41.31
C TYR A 517 -6.55 5.24 41.74
N ASP A 518 -7.05 6.03 40.80
CA ASP A 518 -7.61 7.35 41.07
C ASP A 518 -8.89 7.60 40.24
N THR A 519 -9.86 8.28 40.84
CA THR A 519 -11.03 8.85 40.15
C THR A 519 -11.78 7.78 39.34
N ILE A 520 -12.41 6.85 40.07
CA ILE A 520 -13.17 5.73 39.49
C ILE A 520 -14.61 5.80 39.98
N LYS A 521 -15.58 5.66 39.07
CA LYS A 521 -17.00 5.56 39.42
C LYS A 521 -17.64 4.30 38.84
N ILE A 522 -18.38 3.59 39.68
CA ILE A 522 -19.17 2.42 39.31
C ILE A 522 -20.60 2.68 39.72
N LYS A 523 -21.55 2.51 38.79
CA LYS A 523 -22.95 2.82 39.04
C LYS A 523 -23.91 1.81 38.39
N ASP A 524 -25.04 1.58 39.06
CA ASP A 524 -26.18 0.80 38.58
C ASP A 524 -25.81 -0.68 38.29
N ILE A 525 -25.33 -1.39 39.32
CA ILE A 525 -25.12 -2.85 39.29
C ILE A 525 -26.20 -3.52 40.13
N ASP A 526 -27.05 -4.36 39.54
CA ASP A 526 -28.14 -5.03 40.25
C ASP A 526 -27.62 -6.14 41.18
N SER A 527 -26.63 -6.92 40.73
CA SER A 527 -26.03 -7.97 41.56
C SER A 527 -24.62 -8.40 41.14
N ILE A 528 -23.79 -8.71 42.12
CA ILE A 528 -22.46 -9.31 41.97
C ILE A 528 -22.46 -10.64 42.72
N LYS A 529 -22.13 -11.73 42.04
CA LYS A 529 -22.19 -13.07 42.60
C LYS A 529 -20.96 -13.88 42.27
N SER A 530 -20.31 -14.41 43.30
CA SER A 530 -19.29 -15.45 43.20
C SER A 530 -19.86 -16.75 43.78
N THR A 531 -19.82 -17.82 43.01
CA THR A 531 -20.32 -19.14 43.43
C THR A 531 -19.36 -20.24 43.05
N PHE A 532 -19.09 -21.11 44.00
CA PHE A 532 -18.41 -22.37 43.76
C PHE A 532 -19.43 -23.51 43.89
N ASP A 533 -19.75 -24.15 42.78
CA ASP A 533 -20.63 -25.33 42.76
C ASP A 533 -19.83 -26.61 42.62
N CYS A 534 -19.83 -27.45 43.66
CA CYS A 534 -19.13 -28.72 43.68
C CYS A 534 -19.86 -29.81 44.48
N ASP A 535 -19.45 -31.06 44.25
CA ASP A 535 -19.97 -32.26 44.93
C ASP A 535 -19.05 -32.82 46.04
N ARG A 536 -17.74 -32.49 46.05
CA ARG A 536 -16.78 -33.01 47.06
C ARG A 536 -15.77 -31.99 47.58
N TYR A 537 -14.93 -31.45 46.70
CA TYR A 537 -13.87 -30.49 47.07
C TYR A 537 -14.24 -29.12 46.49
N CYS A 538 -14.70 -28.24 47.35
CA CYS A 538 -15.07 -26.87 46.99
C CYS A 538 -13.96 -25.94 47.47
N GLY A 539 -13.47 -25.12 46.56
CA GLY A 539 -12.59 -24.00 46.87
C GLY A 539 -13.35 -22.80 47.43
N GLU A 540 -12.74 -21.63 47.31
CA GLU A 540 -13.19 -20.41 47.96
C GLU A 540 -13.91 -19.47 46.99
N ALA A 541 -14.83 -18.68 47.52
CA ALA A 541 -15.64 -17.75 46.74
C ALA A 541 -15.58 -16.35 47.36
N TYR A 542 -15.13 -15.36 46.58
CA TYR A 542 -15.02 -13.98 47.01
C TYR A 542 -15.85 -13.05 46.12
N ALA A 543 -16.59 -12.13 46.72
CA ALA A 543 -17.39 -11.12 46.02
C ALA A 543 -17.22 -9.72 46.64
N GLY A 544 -17.05 -8.69 45.80
CA GLY A 544 -17.02 -7.32 46.31
C GLY A 544 -17.57 -6.27 45.35
N GLY A 545 -18.06 -5.15 45.90
CA GLY A 545 -18.65 -4.07 45.10
C GLY A 545 -17.66 -3.39 44.15
N PHE A 546 -16.40 -3.26 44.56
CA PHE A 546 -15.28 -2.80 43.74
C PHE A 546 -14.43 -3.99 43.27
N ALA A 547 -13.88 -4.77 44.20
CA ALA A 547 -12.99 -5.89 43.88
C ALA A 547 -13.44 -7.20 44.51
N GLY A 548 -13.32 -8.32 43.79
CA GLY A 548 -13.49 -9.64 44.42
C GLY A 548 -12.38 -9.91 45.44
N ASP A 549 -11.15 -9.60 45.06
CA ASP A 549 -9.93 -9.86 45.83
C ASP A 549 -8.90 -8.75 45.61
N ILE A 550 -8.19 -8.35 46.66
CA ILE A 550 -7.08 -7.40 46.61
C ILE A 550 -5.87 -8.06 47.26
N LEU A 551 -4.77 -8.18 46.50
CA LEU A 551 -3.50 -8.69 46.97
C LEU A 551 -2.41 -7.61 46.79
N VAL A 552 -1.80 -7.19 47.90
CA VAL A 552 -0.71 -6.22 47.92
C VAL A 552 0.49 -6.81 48.65
N ASN A 553 1.63 -6.91 47.96
CA ASN A 553 2.84 -7.55 48.48
C ASN A 553 4.06 -6.63 48.35
N ASP A 554 4.82 -6.42 49.44
CA ASP A 554 6.10 -5.68 49.45
C ASP A 554 6.07 -4.34 48.69
N SER A 555 5.02 -3.53 48.89
CA SER A 555 4.72 -2.42 47.99
C SER A 555 4.19 -1.18 48.68
N TYR A 556 4.44 -0.02 48.05
CA TYR A 556 3.70 1.21 48.28
C TYR A 556 2.47 1.25 47.37
N PHE A 557 1.28 1.23 47.97
CA PHE A 557 -0.01 1.19 47.28
C PHE A 557 -0.88 2.36 47.73
N LYS A 558 -1.37 3.15 46.77
CA LYS A 558 -2.37 4.18 47.02
C LYS A 558 -3.53 4.07 46.05
N MET A 559 -4.73 4.17 46.62
CA MET A 559 -6.01 4.13 45.94
C MET A 559 -6.88 5.26 46.48
N LYS A 560 -7.44 6.08 45.59
CA LYS A 560 -8.28 7.20 46.03
C LYS A 560 -9.39 7.60 45.07
N ASN A 561 -10.34 8.37 45.60
CA ASN A 561 -11.45 8.98 44.83
C ASN A 561 -12.27 7.92 44.09
N ILE A 562 -12.79 6.94 44.84
CA ILE A 562 -13.60 5.86 44.27
C ILE A 562 -15.03 5.99 44.73
N THR A 563 -15.96 5.96 43.79
CA THR A 563 -17.40 6.06 44.04
C THR A 563 -18.12 4.81 43.56
N LEU A 564 -18.83 4.14 44.47
CA LEU A 564 -19.79 3.07 44.18
C LEU A 564 -21.18 3.62 44.45
N GLU A 565 -22.05 3.63 43.44
CA GLU A 565 -23.42 4.14 43.56
C GLU A 565 -24.42 3.10 43.06
N ASP A 566 -25.49 2.86 43.83
CA ASP A 566 -26.58 1.96 43.45
C ASP A 566 -26.11 0.53 43.14
N ILE A 567 -25.25 -0.01 44.02
CA ILE A 567 -24.82 -1.42 43.96
C ILE A 567 -25.82 -2.27 44.75
N GLY A 568 -26.43 -3.24 44.08
CA GLY A 568 -27.42 -4.15 44.65
C GLY A 568 -26.80 -5.25 45.50
N ASN A 569 -27.17 -6.51 45.24
CA ASN A 569 -26.75 -7.63 46.10
C ASN A 569 -25.32 -8.05 45.79
N ILE A 570 -24.51 -8.29 46.82
CA ILE A 570 -23.15 -8.82 46.72
C ILE A 570 -23.13 -10.16 47.45
N GLU A 571 -22.95 -11.24 46.70
CA GLU A 571 -23.09 -12.60 47.21
C GLU A 571 -21.87 -13.46 46.91
N ALA A 572 -21.33 -14.11 47.94
CA ALA A 572 -20.37 -15.17 47.80
C ALA A 572 -20.95 -16.48 48.35
N ASN A 573 -20.77 -17.59 47.64
CA ASN A 573 -21.31 -18.88 48.05
C ASN A 573 -20.37 -20.02 47.67
N THR A 574 -20.03 -20.88 48.63
CA THR A 574 -19.32 -22.14 48.38
C THR A 574 -19.80 -23.20 49.37
N LYS A 575 -19.74 -24.49 49.01
CA LYS A 575 -19.81 -25.58 50.00
C LYS A 575 -18.44 -25.88 50.61
N GLY A 576 -17.43 -25.07 50.29
CA GLY A 576 -16.04 -25.23 50.66
C GLY A 576 -15.65 -24.55 51.96
N TYR A 577 -14.36 -24.26 52.05
CA TYR A 577 -13.75 -23.74 53.27
C TYR A 577 -14.10 -22.27 53.54
N LEU A 578 -13.98 -21.38 52.56
CA LEU A 578 -14.08 -19.94 52.78
C LEU A 578 -15.00 -19.24 51.77
N SER A 579 -15.91 -18.40 52.29
CA SER A 579 -16.69 -17.45 51.51
C SER A 579 -16.58 -16.05 52.09
N THR A 580 -16.27 -15.05 51.25
CA THR A 580 -16.15 -13.65 51.68
C THR A 580 -16.95 -12.73 50.77
N ALA A 581 -17.73 -11.83 51.37
CA ALA A 581 -18.51 -10.82 50.67
C ALA A 581 -18.33 -9.45 51.31
N GLY A 582 -17.96 -8.44 50.53
CA GLY A 582 -17.69 -7.09 51.03
C GLY A 582 -18.32 -5.99 50.19
N GLY A 583 -18.82 -4.92 50.81
CA GLY A 583 -19.41 -3.80 50.06
C GLY A 583 -18.43 -3.11 49.11
N PHE A 584 -17.14 -3.07 49.47
CA PHE A 584 -16.03 -2.56 48.67
C PHE A 584 -15.16 -3.70 48.13
N PHE A 585 -14.53 -4.53 48.96
CA PHE A 585 -13.80 -5.72 48.50
C PHE A 585 -14.14 -7.00 49.26
N GLY A 586 -14.17 -8.13 48.57
CA GLY A 586 -14.47 -9.44 49.18
C GLY A 586 -13.38 -9.90 50.13
N ASN A 587 -12.18 -10.10 49.59
CA ASN A 587 -10.97 -10.48 50.33
C ASN A 587 -9.86 -9.44 50.14
N GLY A 588 -9.10 -9.17 51.20
CA GLY A 588 -7.94 -8.30 51.16
C GLY A 588 -6.74 -8.91 51.88
N GLU A 589 -5.64 -9.13 51.15
CA GLU A 589 -4.38 -9.66 51.68
C GLU A 589 -3.25 -8.66 51.46
N PHE A 590 -2.65 -8.22 52.57
CA PHE A 590 -1.68 -7.15 52.62
C PHE A 590 -0.43 -7.67 53.35
N ASN A 591 0.60 -8.03 52.59
CA ASN A 591 1.73 -8.82 53.09
C ASN A 591 3.09 -8.13 52.89
N ILE A 592 4.00 -8.40 53.82
CA ILE A 592 5.45 -8.18 53.69
C ILE A 592 6.12 -9.57 53.60
N PHE A 593 6.95 -9.78 52.60
CA PHE A 593 7.80 -10.97 52.44
C PHE A 593 9.29 -10.68 52.66
N ASN A 594 9.75 -9.41 52.64
CA ASN A 594 11.16 -9.06 52.88
C ASN A 594 11.33 -8.02 54.01
N PHE A 595 12.11 -8.38 55.03
CA PHE A 595 12.37 -7.59 56.25
C PHE A 595 13.64 -6.71 56.12
N ASP A 596 13.85 -6.03 54.99
CA ASP A 596 14.94 -5.04 54.95
C ASP A 596 14.46 -3.75 55.62
N ASP A 597 15.01 -3.45 56.80
CA ASP A 597 14.71 -2.31 57.70
C ASP A 597 14.88 -0.90 57.06
N GLN A 598 15.21 -0.81 55.77
CA GLN A 598 15.59 0.43 55.10
C GLN A 598 14.42 1.30 54.61
N TYR A 599 13.16 0.81 54.67
CA TYR A 599 11.98 1.54 54.17
C TYR A 599 10.90 1.72 55.25
N ASN A 600 11.09 2.71 56.13
CA ASN A 600 10.10 3.11 57.13
C ASN A 600 9.04 4.05 56.50
N MET A 601 8.10 3.53 55.71
CA MET A 601 7.05 4.33 55.03
C MET A 601 5.62 3.83 55.34
N ASP A 602 4.62 4.69 55.15
CA ASP A 602 3.19 4.32 55.14
C ASP A 602 2.89 3.55 53.85
N ASN A 603 2.69 2.22 53.95
CA ASN A 603 2.77 1.32 52.79
C ASN A 603 1.46 1.20 52.00
N VAL A 604 0.30 1.39 52.64
CA VAL A 604 -1.01 1.30 51.98
C VAL A 604 -1.92 2.44 52.41
N LEU A 605 -2.43 3.20 51.45
CA LEU A 605 -3.42 4.26 51.67
C LEU A 605 -4.65 4.00 50.78
N ILE A 606 -5.80 3.78 51.39
CA ILE A 606 -7.10 3.77 50.72
C ILE A 606 -7.88 4.96 51.26
N GLU A 607 -8.09 5.98 50.41
CA GLU A 607 -8.74 7.23 50.83
C GLU A 607 -9.85 7.73 49.90
N ASN A 608 -10.73 8.59 50.41
CA ASN A 608 -11.76 9.27 49.62
C ASN A 608 -12.66 8.27 48.89
N ILE A 609 -13.24 7.35 49.66
CA ILE A 609 -14.13 6.30 49.15
C ILE A 609 -15.58 6.68 49.47
N THR A 610 -16.41 6.70 48.43
CA THR A 610 -17.85 6.93 48.52
C THR A 610 -18.58 5.66 48.15
N MET A 611 -19.48 5.20 49.02
CA MET A 611 -20.37 4.08 48.76
C MET A 611 -21.80 4.54 49.05
N LYS A 612 -22.65 4.61 48.03
CA LYS A 612 -24.01 5.14 48.14
C LYS A 612 -25.01 4.10 47.66
N ASN A 613 -26.05 3.88 48.43
CA ASN A 613 -27.14 2.94 48.15
C ASN A 613 -26.62 1.51 47.92
N ILE A 614 -25.85 0.99 48.87
CA ILE A 614 -25.37 -0.40 48.85
C ILE A 614 -26.46 -1.36 49.37
N GLY A 615 -26.71 -2.43 48.62
CA GLY A 615 -27.72 -3.46 48.91
C GLY A 615 -27.26 -4.52 49.91
N ASN A 616 -27.78 -5.74 49.75
CA ASN A 616 -27.49 -6.84 50.68
C ASN A 616 -26.11 -7.44 50.42
N ILE A 617 -25.41 -7.79 51.50
CA ILE A 617 -24.09 -8.41 51.45
C ILE A 617 -24.18 -9.76 52.14
N LYS A 618 -23.80 -10.82 51.43
CA LYS A 618 -24.05 -12.18 51.89
C LYS A 618 -22.93 -13.14 51.55
N SER A 619 -22.51 -13.94 52.53
CA SER A 619 -21.58 -15.04 52.35
C SER A 619 -22.12 -16.34 52.92
N ILE A 620 -21.95 -17.43 52.18
CA ILE A 620 -22.32 -18.79 52.60
C ILE A 620 -21.14 -19.72 52.38
N ALA A 621 -20.71 -20.41 53.43
CA ALA A 621 -19.68 -21.45 53.39
C ALA A 621 -20.06 -22.62 54.31
N SER A 622 -19.46 -23.80 54.10
CA SER A 622 -19.59 -24.90 55.07
C SER A 622 -18.79 -24.61 56.34
N ASN A 623 -17.60 -24.02 56.19
CA ASN A 623 -16.73 -23.69 57.31
C ASN A 623 -16.75 -22.20 57.65
N GLN A 624 -16.03 -21.34 56.93
CA GLN A 624 -15.85 -19.93 57.28
C GLN A 624 -16.59 -19.01 56.31
N ALA A 625 -17.51 -18.20 56.82
CA ALA A 625 -18.25 -17.20 56.06
C ALA A 625 -18.04 -15.82 56.69
N TYR A 626 -17.50 -14.88 55.91
CA TYR A 626 -17.29 -13.49 56.33
C TYR A 626 -18.10 -12.56 55.43
N SER A 627 -18.92 -11.70 56.03
CA SER A 627 -19.67 -10.68 55.32
C SER A 627 -19.43 -9.34 55.98
N GLY A 628 -19.08 -8.31 55.20
CA GLY A 628 -18.99 -6.98 55.75
C GLY A 628 -19.34 -5.82 54.84
N GLY A 629 -19.81 -4.77 55.50
CA GLY A 629 -20.30 -3.53 54.87
C GLY A 629 -19.26 -2.82 54.01
N PHE A 630 -17.98 -2.88 54.40
CA PHE A 630 -16.86 -2.37 53.62
C PHE A 630 -16.02 -3.51 53.04
N PHE A 631 -15.55 -4.46 53.84
CA PHE A 631 -14.87 -5.66 53.34
C PHE A 631 -15.35 -6.95 54.01
N GLY A 632 -15.19 -8.06 53.30
CA GLY A 632 -15.55 -9.40 53.80
C GLY A 632 -14.49 -9.94 54.76
N ASP A 633 -13.29 -10.22 54.24
CA ASP A 633 -12.11 -10.59 55.04
C ASP A 633 -10.94 -9.65 54.72
N TYR A 634 -10.12 -9.39 55.74
CA TYR A 634 -8.93 -8.54 55.66
C TYR A 634 -7.82 -9.12 56.52
N ARG A 635 -6.70 -9.44 55.87
CA ARG A 635 -5.50 -9.97 56.51
C ARG A 635 -4.34 -9.05 56.23
N ASN A 636 -3.62 -8.76 57.29
CA ASN A 636 -2.48 -7.86 57.23
C ASN A 636 -1.35 -8.38 58.12
N SER A 637 -0.12 -8.39 57.60
CA SER A 637 1.08 -8.65 58.41
C SER A 637 1.21 -7.58 59.50
N TYR A 638 1.58 -7.96 60.72
CA TYR A 638 1.63 -7.04 61.88
C TYR A 638 2.46 -5.77 61.65
N ASP A 639 3.51 -5.86 60.83
CA ASP A 639 4.42 -4.75 60.53
C ASP A 639 3.98 -3.91 59.30
N PHE A 640 2.95 -4.32 58.57
CA PHE A 640 2.54 -3.65 57.34
C PHE A 640 1.50 -2.57 57.62
N LYS A 641 1.92 -1.30 57.49
CA LYS A 641 1.11 -0.13 57.83
C LYS A 641 0.04 0.14 56.76
N THR A 642 -1.22 -0.02 57.13
CA THR A 642 -2.39 0.30 56.30
C THR A 642 -3.17 1.46 56.90
N SER A 643 -3.64 2.38 56.05
CA SER A 643 -4.48 3.51 56.43
C SER A 643 -5.75 3.57 55.59
N PHE A 644 -6.88 3.78 56.28
CA PHE A 644 -8.20 4.00 55.71
C PHE A 644 -8.68 5.40 56.11
N GLU A 645 -8.80 6.29 55.13
CA GLU A 645 -9.07 7.71 55.39
C GLU A 645 -10.24 8.24 54.54
N ASN A 646 -11.14 9.06 55.11
CA ASN A 646 -12.24 9.68 54.38
C ASN A 646 -13.13 8.66 53.63
N ILE A 647 -13.72 7.72 54.38
CA ILE A 647 -14.61 6.68 53.83
C ILE A 647 -16.04 6.98 54.25
N PHE A 648 -16.94 7.09 53.28
CA PHE A 648 -18.34 7.46 53.50
C PHE A 648 -19.25 6.40 52.89
N ILE A 649 -20.02 5.71 53.73
CA ILE A 649 -20.89 4.61 53.31
C ILE A 649 -22.34 4.91 53.68
N TYR A 650 -23.24 4.93 52.70
CA TYR A 650 -24.68 5.07 52.87
C TYR A 650 -25.38 3.81 52.37
N PHE A 651 -25.90 3.01 53.29
CA PHE A 651 -26.61 1.77 52.97
C PHE A 651 -28.06 2.03 52.55
N LYS A 652 -28.63 1.14 51.72
CA LYS A 652 -30.08 1.13 51.46
C LYS A 652 -30.86 0.84 52.76
N PRO A 653 -32.08 1.35 52.93
CA PRO A 653 -32.86 1.14 54.15
C PRO A 653 -33.15 -0.33 54.49
N ASP A 654 -33.23 -1.18 53.47
CA ASP A 654 -33.50 -2.61 53.52
C ASP A 654 -32.24 -3.49 53.38
N SER A 655 -31.05 -2.89 53.47
CA SER A 655 -29.80 -3.64 53.40
C SER A 655 -29.63 -4.56 54.62
N SER A 656 -28.96 -5.69 54.38
CA SER A 656 -28.61 -6.66 55.40
C SER A 656 -27.21 -7.22 55.15
N ILE A 657 -26.53 -7.62 56.23
CA ILE A 657 -25.23 -8.29 56.20
C ILE A 657 -25.42 -9.68 56.79
N VAL A 658 -25.22 -10.73 55.98
CA VAL A 658 -25.54 -12.12 56.35
C VAL A 658 -24.36 -13.04 56.09
N ALA A 659 -23.79 -13.62 57.13
CA ALA A 659 -22.81 -14.69 57.03
C ALA A 659 -23.40 -16.02 57.54
N ASN A 660 -23.21 -17.11 56.80
CA ASN A 660 -23.64 -18.45 57.20
C ASN A 660 -22.52 -19.47 56.99
N GLY A 661 -22.04 -20.05 58.08
CA GLY A 661 -21.03 -21.11 58.11
C GLY A 661 -20.79 -21.56 59.55
N SER A 662 -19.96 -22.60 59.73
CA SER A 662 -19.53 -23.06 61.07
C SER A 662 -18.87 -21.92 61.88
N VAL A 663 -18.13 -21.05 61.19
CA VAL A 663 -17.61 -19.77 61.66
C VAL A 663 -18.23 -18.69 60.79
N ALA A 664 -19.14 -17.91 61.34
CA ALA A 664 -19.83 -16.83 60.63
C ALA A 664 -19.49 -15.48 61.27
N VAL A 665 -18.90 -14.57 60.48
CA VAL A 665 -18.63 -13.20 60.91
C VAL A 665 -19.43 -12.23 60.06
N LYS A 666 -20.24 -11.41 60.73
CA LYS A 666 -21.01 -10.32 60.14
C LYS A 666 -20.73 -9.05 60.93
N ASP A 667 -20.16 -8.05 60.27
CA ASP A 667 -19.85 -6.73 60.84
C ASP A 667 -19.80 -5.72 59.69
N ILE A 668 -19.85 -4.42 59.96
CA ILE A 668 -19.59 -3.42 58.92
C ILE A 668 -18.19 -3.60 58.32
N PHE A 669 -17.22 -4.11 59.09
CA PHE A 669 -15.86 -4.37 58.61
C PHE A 669 -15.47 -5.84 58.50
N GLY A 670 -16.37 -6.82 58.57
CA GLY A 670 -16.03 -8.24 58.31
C GLY A 670 -15.09 -8.93 59.33
N ASN A 671 -14.08 -8.24 59.86
CA ASN A 671 -13.21 -8.61 60.98
C ASN A 671 -12.64 -7.31 61.64
N LYS A 672 -11.73 -7.45 62.63
CA LYS A 672 -11.16 -6.29 63.34
C LYS A 672 -10.11 -5.58 62.49
N ILE A 673 -10.24 -4.26 62.35
CA ILE A 673 -9.27 -3.44 61.61
C ILE A 673 -8.01 -3.20 62.45
N ASN A 674 -6.87 -3.79 62.06
CA ASN A 674 -5.56 -3.41 62.60
C ASN A 674 -4.88 -2.38 61.67
N SER A 675 -5.41 -1.17 61.61
CA SER A 675 -5.01 -0.12 60.64
C SER A 675 -5.28 1.28 61.19
N LYS A 676 -4.65 2.29 60.60
CA LYS A 676 -4.94 3.70 60.93
C LYS A 676 -6.26 4.11 60.26
N ASN A 677 -7.27 4.40 61.06
CA ASN A 677 -8.60 4.76 60.57
C ASN A 677 -8.92 6.22 60.88
N GLN A 678 -9.25 7.02 59.87
CA GLN A 678 -9.57 8.44 60.03
C GLN A 678 -10.78 8.85 59.20
N ASN A 679 -11.68 9.64 59.79
CA ASN A 679 -12.82 10.24 59.08
C ASN A 679 -13.69 9.21 58.33
N ILE A 680 -14.03 8.11 58.99
CA ILE A 680 -14.91 7.06 58.45
C ILE A 680 -16.34 7.28 58.97
N PHE A 681 -17.31 7.41 58.08
CA PHE A 681 -18.72 7.60 58.41
C PHE A 681 -19.60 6.53 57.75
N ILE A 682 -20.43 5.87 58.54
CA ILE A 682 -21.39 4.88 58.04
C ILE A 682 -22.80 5.29 58.42
N TYR A 683 -23.66 5.40 57.42
CA TYR A 683 -25.07 5.74 57.53
C TYR A 683 -25.91 4.49 57.26
N HIS A 684 -26.71 4.07 58.24
CA HIS A 684 -27.53 2.86 58.14
C HIS A 684 -28.84 2.97 58.91
N LYS A 685 -29.84 2.15 58.56
CA LYS A 685 -31.12 2.08 59.29
C LYS A 685 -31.19 0.91 60.26
N ASN A 686 -30.78 -0.28 59.79
CA ASN A 686 -31.09 -1.55 60.45
C ASN A 686 -29.86 -2.46 60.67
N LEU A 687 -28.64 -1.98 60.44
CA LEU A 687 -27.44 -2.81 60.58
C LEU A 687 -26.99 -2.89 62.04
N ASP A 688 -26.37 -4.02 62.39
CA ASP A 688 -25.64 -4.19 63.64
C ASP A 688 -24.38 -3.28 63.60
N GLY A 689 -24.10 -2.55 64.68
CA GLY A 689 -22.96 -1.63 64.75
C GLY A 689 -21.59 -2.32 64.85
N THR A 690 -20.51 -1.54 64.76
CA THR A 690 -19.12 -2.01 64.77
C THR A 690 -18.33 -1.45 65.96
N ASN A 691 -17.37 -2.22 66.48
CA ASN A 691 -16.49 -1.82 67.59
C ASN A 691 -15.09 -1.35 67.14
N ASN A 692 -14.98 -0.81 65.92
CA ASN A 692 -13.69 -0.37 65.37
C ASN A 692 -13.38 1.09 65.71
N ASN A 693 -12.12 1.36 66.09
CA ASN A 693 -11.66 2.72 66.38
C ASN A 693 -11.60 3.58 65.11
N GLY A 694 -11.92 4.88 65.24
CA GLY A 694 -11.86 5.85 64.14
C GLY A 694 -13.08 5.85 63.22
N VAL A 695 -14.15 5.14 63.60
CA VAL A 695 -15.39 4.98 62.84
C VAL A 695 -16.54 5.73 63.53
N THR A 696 -17.29 6.52 62.76
CA THR A 696 -18.52 7.21 63.22
C THR A 696 -19.74 6.59 62.58
N GLU A 697 -20.61 5.99 63.39
CA GLU A 697 -21.88 5.43 62.92
C GLU A 697 -23.03 6.42 63.08
N ARG A 698 -23.90 6.44 62.07
CA ARG A 698 -25.03 7.35 61.92
C ARG A 698 -26.29 6.54 61.60
N LYS A 699 -27.06 6.22 62.64
CA LYS A 699 -28.34 5.53 62.46
C LYS A 699 -29.41 6.52 62.00
N TYR A 700 -30.01 6.30 60.84
CA TYR A 700 -31.08 7.15 60.30
C TYR A 700 -32.44 6.45 60.36
N THR A 701 -33.51 7.22 60.48
CA THR A 701 -34.89 6.68 60.42
C THR A 701 -35.57 6.96 59.07
N ASN A 702 -35.22 8.11 58.47
CA ASN A 702 -35.65 8.62 57.16
C ASN A 702 -34.42 9.23 56.42
N ASP A 703 -34.63 10.00 55.35
CA ASP A 703 -33.55 10.61 54.54
C ASP A 703 -32.80 11.79 55.21
N GLU A 704 -32.99 12.00 56.53
CA GLU A 704 -32.49 13.17 57.26
C GLU A 704 -30.97 13.33 57.25
N LEU A 705 -30.23 12.21 57.15
CA LEU A 705 -28.76 12.20 57.11
C LEU A 705 -28.18 12.21 55.69
N MET A 706 -29.02 12.20 54.66
CA MET A 706 -28.57 12.24 53.26
C MET A 706 -27.88 13.58 52.93
N SER A 707 -28.35 14.69 53.50
CA SER A 707 -27.71 16.00 53.32
C SER A 707 -26.32 16.04 53.95
N GLU A 708 -26.13 15.49 55.17
CA GLU A 708 -24.82 15.36 55.82
C GLU A 708 -23.88 14.49 54.98
N PHE A 709 -24.37 13.35 54.48
CA PHE A 709 -23.60 12.47 53.60
C PHE A 709 -23.16 13.20 52.32
N ASN A 710 -24.07 13.89 51.64
CA ASN A 710 -23.76 14.63 50.41
C ASN A 710 -22.73 15.75 50.63
N GLU A 711 -22.80 16.45 51.76
CA GLU A 711 -21.80 17.47 52.13
C GLU A 711 -20.41 16.84 52.33
N LYS A 712 -20.34 15.68 53.02
CA LYS A 712 -19.07 14.97 53.26
C LYS A 712 -18.37 14.52 51.99
N ILE A 713 -19.13 14.08 50.98
CA ILE A 713 -18.56 13.54 49.74
C ILE A 713 -18.31 14.63 48.68
N GLN A 714 -18.69 15.89 48.94
CA GLN A 714 -18.61 16.97 47.94
C GLN A 714 -17.19 17.22 47.43
N SER A 715 -16.17 16.99 48.25
CA SER A 715 -14.76 17.17 47.88
C SER A 715 -14.15 15.97 47.15
N ILE A 716 -14.85 14.83 47.10
CA ILE A 716 -14.36 13.62 46.45
C ILE A 716 -14.47 13.79 44.95
N LYS A 717 -13.35 13.60 44.25
CA LYS A 717 -13.30 13.70 42.79
C LYS A 717 -14.10 12.56 42.17
N THR A 718 -14.81 12.88 41.09
CA THR A 718 -15.52 11.90 40.27
C THR A 718 -15.04 12.02 38.83
N PRO A 719 -15.18 10.95 38.01
CA PRO A 719 -14.73 10.98 36.63
C PRO A 719 -15.38 12.12 35.82
N ASN A 720 -14.58 12.72 34.95
CA ASN A 720 -15.05 13.64 33.92
C ASN A 720 -14.46 13.18 32.60
N ILE A 721 -15.23 12.37 31.86
CA ILE A 721 -14.81 11.80 30.57
C ILE A 721 -15.07 12.83 29.48
N GLU A 722 -14.13 13.75 29.29
CA GLU A 722 -14.17 14.70 28.18
C GLU A 722 -13.59 14.09 26.91
N LYS A 723 -14.15 14.47 25.75
CA LYS A 723 -13.48 14.18 24.48
C LYS A 723 -12.16 14.95 24.44
N PRO A 724 -11.06 14.34 23.95
CA PRO A 724 -9.81 15.05 23.75
C PRO A 724 -10.03 16.35 22.96
N SER A 725 -9.34 17.42 23.36
CA SER A 725 -9.46 18.74 22.72
C SER A 725 -9.06 18.74 21.24
N GLU A 726 -8.21 17.80 20.83
CA GLU A 726 -7.82 17.57 19.44
C GLU A 726 -8.09 16.10 19.07
N ILE A 727 -8.95 15.91 18.06
CA ILE A 727 -9.17 14.61 17.42
C ILE A 727 -8.29 14.54 16.19
N PHE A 728 -7.40 13.55 16.13
CA PHE A 728 -6.56 13.31 14.97
C PHE A 728 -7.25 12.27 14.09
N LYS A 729 -7.77 12.71 12.94
CA LYS A 729 -8.31 11.79 11.93
C LYS A 729 -7.74 12.11 10.56
N PRO A 730 -7.50 11.11 9.71
CA PRO A 730 -7.21 11.33 8.31
C PRO A 730 -8.40 11.99 7.59
N ASP A 731 -8.12 13.02 6.80
CA ASP A 731 -9.04 13.58 5.80
C ASP A 731 -9.01 12.77 4.49
N LEU A 732 -9.86 11.74 4.39
CA LEU A 732 -9.87 10.84 3.24
C LEU A 732 -10.33 11.57 1.98
N SER A 733 -9.46 11.62 0.97
CA SER A 733 -9.78 12.27 -0.30
C SER A 733 -10.73 11.42 -1.14
N ASP A 734 -11.72 12.06 -1.78
CA ASP A 734 -12.60 11.38 -2.73
C ASP A 734 -11.84 11.11 -4.05
N ILE A 735 -11.34 9.88 -4.19
CA ILE A 735 -10.64 9.38 -5.39
C ILE A 735 -11.49 9.61 -6.64
N GLY A 736 -12.80 9.38 -6.56
CA GLY A 736 -13.72 9.54 -7.68
C GLY A 736 -13.79 11.00 -8.15
N ASN A 737 -13.82 11.96 -7.22
CA ASN A 737 -13.80 13.38 -7.58
C ASN A 737 -12.46 13.81 -8.17
N ILE A 738 -11.33 13.36 -7.61
CA ILE A 738 -9.98 13.71 -8.09
C ILE A 738 -9.73 13.12 -9.50
N GLN A 739 -10.21 11.90 -9.76
CA GLN A 739 -10.15 11.26 -11.06
C GLN A 739 -11.01 11.95 -12.11
N ASN A 740 -12.13 12.56 -11.73
CA ASN A 740 -13.08 13.18 -12.65
C ASN A 740 -12.91 14.70 -12.81
N GLU A 741 -12.03 15.33 -12.03
CA GLU A 741 -11.74 16.77 -12.11
C GLU A 741 -11.24 17.13 -13.53
N LYS A 742 -11.97 18.02 -14.22
CA LYS A 742 -11.60 18.48 -15.56
C LYS A 742 -10.62 19.64 -15.44
N VAL A 743 -9.51 19.56 -16.16
CA VAL A 743 -8.57 20.68 -16.29
C VAL A 743 -8.96 21.49 -17.53
N GLU A 744 -9.08 22.81 -17.37
CA GLU A 744 -9.28 23.69 -18.52
C GLU A 744 -8.03 23.72 -19.41
N PHE A 745 -8.25 23.55 -20.71
CA PHE A 745 -7.19 23.55 -21.72
C PHE A 745 -6.40 24.86 -21.70
N GLN A 746 -5.06 24.77 -21.74
CA GLN A 746 -4.20 25.96 -21.67
C GLN A 746 -3.42 26.21 -22.95
N LYS A 747 -3.34 27.49 -23.34
CA LYS A 747 -2.57 27.96 -24.49
C LYS A 747 -1.08 27.60 -24.43
N GLU A 748 -0.53 27.44 -23.23
CA GLU A 748 0.88 27.09 -22.99
C GLU A 748 1.20 25.62 -23.29
N TRP A 749 0.18 24.75 -23.43
CA TRP A 749 0.35 23.35 -23.83
C TRP A 749 0.56 23.17 -25.33
N TYR A 750 0.34 24.26 -26.08
CA TYR A 750 0.69 24.38 -27.49
C TYR A 750 2.12 24.92 -27.61
N ASN A 751 3.09 24.04 -27.87
CA ASN A 751 4.45 24.49 -28.14
C ASN A 751 4.62 24.74 -29.65
N LYS A 752 4.54 26.03 -30.03
CA LYS A 752 4.76 26.48 -31.42
C LYS A 752 6.11 26.04 -31.95
N GLU A 753 7.17 26.09 -31.13
CA GLU A 753 8.50 25.65 -31.53
C GLU A 753 8.54 24.14 -31.83
N VAL A 754 7.83 23.31 -31.06
CA VAL A 754 7.71 21.86 -31.32
C VAL A 754 7.02 21.62 -32.65
N VAL A 755 5.85 22.22 -32.88
CA VAL A 755 5.14 22.09 -34.16
C VAL A 755 6.02 22.58 -35.32
N GLN A 756 6.74 23.68 -35.12
CA GLN A 756 7.64 24.25 -36.10
C GLN A 756 8.82 23.31 -36.42
N ALA A 757 9.50 22.78 -35.41
CA ALA A 757 10.59 21.81 -35.56
C ALA A 757 10.10 20.55 -36.28
N ILE A 758 8.92 20.04 -35.91
CA ILE A 758 8.32 18.88 -36.55
C ILE A 758 8.06 19.12 -38.03
N LEU A 759 7.54 20.30 -38.38
CA LEU A 759 7.25 20.68 -39.77
C LEU A 759 8.53 20.93 -40.55
N ASP A 760 9.54 21.56 -39.95
CA ASP A 760 10.81 21.83 -40.60
C ASP A 760 11.58 20.52 -40.87
N ASP A 761 11.53 19.53 -39.95
CA ASP A 761 12.06 18.18 -40.19
C ASP A 761 11.44 17.52 -41.44
N ILE A 762 10.10 17.60 -41.57
CA ILE A 762 9.37 16.99 -42.69
C ILE A 762 9.70 17.71 -44.01
N LEU A 763 9.66 19.04 -43.99
CA LEU A 763 9.76 19.89 -45.18
C LEU A 763 11.19 20.03 -45.71
N ASN A 764 12.21 19.85 -44.86
CA ASN A 764 13.62 19.97 -45.24
C ASN A 764 14.32 18.62 -45.47
N GLY A 765 13.67 17.49 -45.18
CA GLY A 765 14.24 16.15 -45.37
C GLY A 765 14.43 15.77 -46.85
N LYS A 766 15.54 15.07 -47.14
CA LYS A 766 15.77 14.36 -48.43
C LYS A 766 15.43 12.88 -48.23
N TYR A 767 14.87 12.18 -49.21
CA TYR A 767 14.39 10.80 -49.00
C TYR A 767 14.95 9.83 -50.05
N ARG A 768 15.64 8.78 -49.61
CA ARG A 768 16.14 7.70 -50.46
C ARG A 768 15.14 6.55 -50.48
N VAL A 769 15.01 5.87 -51.62
CA VAL A 769 14.16 4.68 -51.76
C VAL A 769 14.99 3.58 -52.37
N SER A 770 14.97 2.41 -51.75
CA SER A 770 15.66 1.21 -52.20
C SER A 770 14.73 0.00 -52.18
N ILE A 771 15.21 -1.11 -52.73
CA ILE A 771 14.61 -2.43 -52.54
C ILE A 771 15.62 -3.31 -51.81
N ASN A 772 15.24 -3.87 -50.66
CA ASN A 772 16.10 -4.78 -49.91
C ASN A 772 16.25 -6.15 -50.61
N LYS A 773 17.14 -7.02 -50.11
CA LYS A 773 17.36 -8.38 -50.66
C LYS A 773 16.11 -9.28 -50.70
N PHE A 774 15.06 -8.89 -49.97
CA PHE A 774 13.77 -9.55 -49.93
C PHE A 774 12.75 -8.82 -50.80
N GLY A 775 13.16 -7.98 -51.75
CA GLY A 775 12.28 -7.26 -52.67
C GLY A 775 11.37 -6.22 -51.99
N GLU A 776 11.55 -5.94 -50.70
CA GLU A 776 10.74 -4.95 -50.00
C GLU A 776 11.31 -3.56 -50.23
N ILE A 777 10.41 -2.61 -50.50
CA ILE A 777 10.79 -1.22 -50.66
C ILE A 777 11.16 -0.67 -49.28
N VAL A 778 12.43 -0.31 -49.11
CA VAL A 778 12.95 0.33 -47.90
C VAL A 778 13.24 1.79 -48.21
N PHE A 779 12.53 2.68 -47.54
CA PHE A 779 12.82 4.10 -47.55
C PHE A 779 14.07 4.34 -46.68
N TYR A 780 15.20 4.63 -47.31
CA TYR A 780 16.42 5.05 -46.61
C TYR A 780 16.42 6.56 -46.36
N VAL A 781 17.09 6.93 -45.30
CA VAL A 781 16.99 8.21 -44.62
C VAL A 781 17.95 9.28 -45.19
N SER A 782 17.57 10.56 -45.08
CA SER A 782 18.52 11.68 -44.99
C SER A 782 18.69 12.10 -43.55
N THR A 783 19.92 12.48 -43.20
CA THR A 783 20.18 13.22 -41.97
C THR A 783 19.85 14.69 -42.18
N VAL A 784 19.16 15.30 -41.22
CA VAL A 784 19.17 16.74 -41.00
C VAL A 784 19.93 16.92 -39.69
N ASP A 785 21.05 17.64 -39.69
CA ASP A 785 21.90 17.82 -38.49
C ASP A 785 22.34 16.52 -37.78
N GLY A 786 22.58 15.44 -38.55
CA GLY A 786 23.02 14.14 -38.01
C GLY A 786 21.90 13.23 -37.46
N VAL A 787 20.64 13.65 -37.58
CA VAL A 787 19.45 12.94 -37.07
C VAL A 787 18.82 12.10 -38.19
N GLU A 788 18.78 10.78 -38.01
CA GLU A 788 18.12 9.83 -38.90
C GLU A 788 16.57 9.93 -38.79
N ILE A 789 15.92 10.49 -39.83
CA ILE A 789 14.45 10.59 -39.98
C ILE A 789 13.91 9.44 -40.85
N THR A 790 13.19 8.49 -40.24
CA THR A 790 12.55 7.36 -40.96
C THR A 790 11.16 7.72 -41.49
N LEU A 791 10.67 6.99 -42.48
CA LEU A 791 9.32 7.16 -42.98
C LEU A 791 8.25 7.01 -41.90
N ASP A 792 8.40 6.01 -41.02
CA ASP A 792 7.44 5.81 -39.94
C ASP A 792 7.47 6.99 -38.95
N SER A 793 8.63 7.62 -38.74
CA SER A 793 8.72 8.85 -37.96
C SER A 793 7.97 10.03 -38.62
N ILE A 794 7.93 10.11 -39.95
CA ILE A 794 7.18 11.14 -40.69
C ILE A 794 5.67 10.87 -40.60
N LYS A 795 5.24 9.62 -40.81
CA LYS A 795 3.82 9.25 -40.63
C LYS A 795 3.36 9.58 -39.22
N GLN A 796 4.15 9.22 -38.22
CA GLN A 796 3.88 9.55 -36.82
C GLN A 796 3.87 11.07 -36.56
N SER A 797 4.77 11.82 -37.21
CA SER A 797 4.78 13.29 -37.15
C SER A 797 3.51 13.89 -37.72
N LEU A 798 3.04 13.38 -38.85
CA LEU A 798 1.83 13.86 -39.51
C LEU A 798 0.58 13.46 -38.74
N ASP A 799 0.51 12.23 -38.25
CA ASP A 799 -0.58 11.76 -37.40
C ASP A 799 -0.60 12.52 -36.06
N PHE A 800 0.57 12.87 -35.50
CA PHE A 800 0.71 13.81 -34.37
C PHE A 800 0.07 15.15 -34.71
N LEU A 801 0.44 15.75 -35.85
CA LEU A 801 -0.06 17.07 -36.26
C LEU A 801 -1.55 17.06 -36.57
N ASP A 802 -2.07 16.00 -37.21
CA ASP A 802 -3.49 15.78 -37.49
C ASP A 802 -4.27 15.69 -36.18
N THR A 803 -3.80 14.88 -35.24
CA THR A 803 -4.46 14.74 -33.93
C THR A 803 -4.39 16.03 -33.12
N LEU A 804 -3.26 16.73 -33.19
CA LEU A 804 -3.09 18.04 -32.57
C LEU A 804 -4.06 19.06 -33.19
N LYS A 805 -4.27 19.05 -34.50
CA LYS A 805 -5.25 19.91 -35.19
C LYS A 805 -6.67 19.59 -34.73
N ASP A 806 -7.09 18.33 -34.76
CA ASP A 806 -8.45 17.91 -34.44
C ASP A 806 -8.83 18.24 -32.99
N LYS A 807 -7.87 18.13 -32.06
CA LYS A 807 -8.09 18.44 -30.65
C LYS A 807 -8.01 19.94 -30.32
N ASN A 808 -7.62 20.80 -31.27
CA ASN A 808 -7.44 22.24 -31.05
C ASN A 808 -8.32 23.09 -31.97
N SER A 809 -9.50 23.47 -31.48
CA SER A 809 -10.41 24.40 -32.17
C SER A 809 -9.75 25.78 -32.33
N GLY A 810 -9.46 26.21 -33.57
CA GLY A 810 -8.94 27.56 -33.87
C GLY A 810 -7.57 27.60 -34.57
N PHE A 811 -7.03 26.46 -34.98
CA PHE A 811 -5.77 26.37 -35.73
C PHE A 811 -5.82 27.18 -37.05
N GLU A 812 -6.96 27.18 -37.72
CA GLU A 812 -7.18 27.85 -39.03
C GLU A 812 -7.43 29.36 -38.89
N SER A 813 -7.93 29.81 -37.73
CA SER A 813 -8.36 31.19 -37.48
C SER A 813 -7.32 32.04 -36.75
N SER A 814 -6.19 31.47 -36.33
CA SER A 814 -5.15 32.19 -35.58
C SER A 814 -4.13 32.88 -36.50
N GLU A 815 -4.09 34.21 -36.45
CA GLU A 815 -3.17 35.04 -37.24
C GLU A 815 -1.68 34.73 -36.94
N LYS A 816 -1.37 34.24 -35.74
CA LYS A 816 -0.02 33.79 -35.32
C LYS A 816 0.38 32.39 -35.82
N LEU A 817 -0.60 31.57 -36.23
CA LEU A 817 -0.41 30.17 -36.65
C LEU A 817 -0.64 29.95 -38.15
N LYS A 818 -1.06 30.98 -38.88
CA LYS A 818 -1.32 30.93 -40.32
C LYS A 818 -0.14 30.38 -41.13
N ASP A 819 1.09 30.76 -40.77
CA ASP A 819 2.32 30.27 -41.42
C ASP A 819 2.59 28.78 -41.12
N ILE A 820 2.36 28.36 -39.87
CA ILE A 820 2.46 26.96 -39.43
C ILE A 820 1.40 26.11 -40.12
N TYR A 821 0.18 26.61 -40.25
CA TYR A 821 -0.92 25.93 -40.92
C TYR A 821 -0.66 25.78 -42.42
N ALA A 822 -0.05 26.79 -43.06
CA ALA A 822 0.42 26.68 -44.44
C ALA A 822 1.48 25.59 -44.58
N LYS A 823 2.50 25.57 -43.69
CA LYS A 823 3.53 24.51 -43.64
C LYS A 823 2.94 23.12 -43.38
N TYR A 824 1.95 23.00 -42.50
CA TYR A 824 1.25 21.76 -42.20
C TYR A 824 0.44 21.23 -43.38
N ASN A 825 -0.37 22.06 -44.04
CA ASN A 825 -1.11 21.64 -45.23
C ASN A 825 -0.18 21.20 -46.36
N LYS A 826 1.00 21.83 -46.47
CA LYS A 826 2.06 21.40 -47.40
C LYS A 826 2.64 20.03 -47.02
N ALA A 827 2.92 19.79 -45.74
CA ALA A 827 3.39 18.50 -45.24
C ALA A 827 2.33 17.38 -45.46
N LEU A 828 1.03 17.70 -45.34
CA LEU A 828 -0.07 16.78 -45.64
C LEU A 828 -0.09 16.37 -47.12
N LYS A 829 0.25 17.28 -48.04
CA LYS A 829 0.33 16.98 -49.47
C LYS A 829 1.49 16.07 -49.82
N ILE A 830 2.61 16.18 -49.11
CA ILE A 830 3.73 15.23 -49.20
C ILE A 830 3.29 13.81 -48.77
N LYS A 831 2.39 13.69 -47.77
CA LYS A 831 1.76 12.40 -47.38
C LYS A 831 0.95 11.79 -48.53
N ASP A 832 0.11 12.60 -49.18
CA ASP A 832 -0.71 12.16 -50.33
C ASP A 832 0.18 11.64 -51.47
N GLU A 833 1.28 12.35 -51.76
CA GLU A 833 2.28 11.93 -52.76
C GLU A 833 3.03 10.65 -52.36
N TYR A 834 3.34 10.49 -51.07
CA TYR A 834 3.95 9.26 -50.55
C TYR A 834 3.01 8.04 -50.71
N VAL A 835 1.73 8.20 -50.39
CA VAL A 835 0.73 7.13 -50.57
C VAL A 835 0.54 6.82 -52.06
N ALA A 836 0.48 7.85 -52.91
CA ALA A 836 0.40 7.68 -54.36
C ALA A 836 1.65 7.00 -54.95
N ALA A 837 2.85 7.27 -54.41
CA ALA A 837 4.08 6.59 -54.79
C ALA A 837 4.03 5.10 -54.43
N GLN A 838 3.52 4.74 -53.24
CA GLN A 838 3.26 3.35 -52.90
C GLN A 838 2.28 2.71 -53.89
N GLU A 839 1.16 3.35 -54.20
CA GLU A 839 0.19 2.82 -55.16
C GLU A 839 0.77 2.64 -56.58
N HIS A 840 1.60 3.56 -57.07
CA HIS A 840 2.28 3.44 -58.36
C HIS A 840 3.28 2.26 -58.40
N LEU A 841 3.91 1.93 -57.27
CA LEU A 841 4.88 0.84 -57.15
C LEU A 841 4.21 -0.53 -56.93
N PHE A 842 2.98 -0.57 -56.41
CA PHE A 842 2.25 -1.81 -56.14
C PHE A 842 1.16 -2.17 -57.16
N LYS A 843 0.89 -1.31 -58.15
CA LYS A 843 -0.18 -1.55 -59.13
C LYS A 843 0.05 -2.76 -60.03
N ASP A 844 1.31 -3.07 -60.38
CA ASP A 844 1.61 -4.07 -61.44
C ASP A 844 2.74 -5.10 -61.14
N GLY A 845 3.40 -5.11 -59.97
CA GLY A 845 4.75 -5.70 -59.90
C GLY A 845 5.07 -6.77 -58.85
N LYS A 846 4.35 -6.85 -57.71
CA LYS A 846 4.89 -7.57 -56.52
C LYS A 846 5.13 -9.07 -56.72
N ASN A 847 4.48 -9.73 -57.68
CA ASN A 847 4.71 -11.17 -57.93
C ASN A 847 5.80 -11.44 -58.98
N SER A 848 5.97 -10.57 -59.99
CA SER A 848 6.81 -10.87 -61.16
C SER A 848 8.32 -10.87 -60.87
N PHE A 849 8.81 -9.91 -60.07
CA PHE A 849 10.25 -9.84 -59.76
C PHE A 849 10.70 -11.04 -58.91
N TYR A 850 9.94 -11.40 -57.88
CA TYR A 850 10.25 -12.54 -57.02
C TYR A 850 10.13 -13.88 -57.72
N GLU A 851 9.11 -14.07 -58.56
CA GLU A 851 9.03 -15.27 -59.40
C GLU A 851 10.25 -15.40 -60.31
N THR A 852 10.73 -14.28 -60.87
CA THR A 852 11.92 -14.25 -61.72
C THR A 852 13.20 -14.48 -60.91
N TYR A 853 13.32 -13.88 -59.73
CA TYR A 853 14.48 -14.03 -58.84
C TYR A 853 14.58 -15.44 -58.24
N ALA A 854 13.46 -16.03 -57.84
CA ALA A 854 13.42 -17.42 -57.38
C ALA A 854 13.79 -18.40 -58.51
N LYS A 855 13.33 -18.13 -59.75
CA LYS A 855 13.77 -18.88 -60.95
C LYS A 855 15.27 -18.70 -61.19
N TYR A 856 15.80 -17.49 -61.04
CA TYR A 856 17.23 -17.18 -61.19
C TYR A 856 18.08 -17.93 -60.17
N GLN A 857 17.71 -17.90 -58.88
CA GLN A 857 18.44 -18.61 -57.81
C GLN A 857 18.47 -20.13 -58.05
N LYS A 858 17.32 -20.71 -58.40
CA LYS A 858 17.25 -22.14 -58.73
C LYS A 858 18.09 -22.50 -59.95
N GLU A 859 18.10 -21.64 -60.97
CA GLU A 859 18.92 -21.84 -62.15
C GLU A 859 20.42 -21.63 -61.86
N LEU A 860 20.78 -20.73 -60.94
CA LEU A 860 22.15 -20.48 -60.50
C LEU A 860 22.76 -21.69 -59.80
N GLU A 861 21.99 -22.39 -58.97
CA GLU A 861 22.43 -23.64 -58.36
C GLU A 861 22.70 -24.72 -59.41
N ILE A 862 21.81 -24.87 -60.40
CA ILE A 862 21.97 -25.83 -61.51
C ILE A 862 23.19 -25.48 -62.35
N TYR A 863 23.32 -24.21 -62.75
CA TYR A 863 24.45 -23.69 -63.50
C TYR A 863 25.77 -23.96 -62.77
N ASN A 864 25.86 -23.60 -61.48
CA ASN A 864 27.05 -23.82 -60.66
C ASN A 864 27.40 -25.31 -60.50
N SER A 865 26.39 -26.18 -60.46
CA SER A 865 26.61 -27.64 -60.45
C SER A 865 27.26 -28.11 -61.75
N TYR A 866 26.78 -27.65 -62.91
CA TYR A 866 27.39 -28.01 -64.20
C TYR A 866 28.79 -27.43 -64.37
N VAL A 867 29.04 -26.19 -63.93
CA VAL A 867 30.38 -25.61 -63.93
C VAL A 867 31.35 -26.48 -63.12
N LYS A 868 30.97 -26.92 -61.92
CA LYS A 868 31.79 -27.84 -61.11
C LYS A 868 32.05 -29.18 -61.81
N GLU A 869 31.06 -29.74 -62.51
CA GLU A 869 31.25 -30.98 -63.29
C GLU A 869 32.19 -30.78 -64.48
N ILE A 870 32.12 -29.62 -65.15
CA ILE A 870 33.01 -29.26 -66.26
C ILE A 870 34.44 -29.05 -65.74
N GLU A 871 34.63 -28.31 -64.65
CA GLU A 871 35.92 -28.10 -64.00
C GLU A 871 36.54 -29.41 -63.50
N ALA A 872 35.70 -30.36 -63.06
CA ALA A 872 36.13 -31.70 -62.65
C ALA A 872 36.33 -32.68 -63.83
N GLY A 873 36.17 -32.24 -65.09
CA GLY A 873 36.31 -33.06 -66.29
C GLY A 873 35.21 -34.12 -66.51
N LYS A 874 34.11 -34.05 -65.74
CA LYS A 874 32.99 -35.02 -65.78
C LYS A 874 31.92 -34.66 -66.80
N ARG A 875 31.85 -33.40 -67.22
CA ARG A 875 30.93 -32.88 -68.25
C ARG A 875 31.72 -32.04 -69.26
N LYS A 876 31.32 -32.02 -70.53
CA LYS A 876 31.97 -31.20 -71.56
C LYS A 876 31.36 -29.80 -71.59
N ILE A 877 32.16 -28.79 -71.95
CA ILE A 877 31.67 -27.41 -72.07
C ILE A 877 30.63 -27.19 -73.17
N ASN A 878 30.57 -28.09 -74.16
CA ASN A 878 29.55 -28.09 -75.21
C ASN A 878 28.34 -28.98 -74.86
N ASP A 879 28.19 -29.36 -73.59
CA ASP A 879 27.05 -30.15 -73.14
C ASP A 879 25.73 -29.36 -73.29
N PRO A 880 24.71 -29.95 -73.93
CA PRO A 880 23.46 -29.25 -74.21
C PRO A 880 22.71 -28.78 -72.96
N GLU A 881 22.79 -29.51 -71.83
CA GLU A 881 22.09 -29.15 -70.59
C GLU A 881 22.77 -27.99 -69.88
N TYR A 882 24.11 -27.95 -69.91
CA TYR A 882 24.90 -26.82 -69.43
C TYR A 882 24.61 -25.55 -70.24
N LEU A 883 24.67 -25.63 -71.58
CA LEU A 883 24.41 -24.48 -72.46
C LEU A 883 22.98 -23.95 -72.27
N ALA A 884 22.00 -24.84 -72.14
CA ALA A 884 20.62 -24.44 -71.85
C ALA A 884 20.47 -23.73 -70.50
N SER A 885 21.19 -24.17 -69.47
CA SER A 885 21.19 -23.52 -68.15
C SER A 885 21.89 -22.15 -68.20
N PHE A 886 23.01 -22.05 -68.91
CA PHE A 886 23.77 -20.81 -69.13
C PHE A 886 22.95 -19.75 -69.87
N ASP A 887 22.22 -20.14 -70.92
CA ASP A 887 21.33 -19.22 -71.64
C ASP A 887 20.16 -18.77 -70.75
N LYS A 888 19.59 -19.70 -69.98
CA LYS A 888 18.43 -19.44 -69.11
C LYS A 888 18.79 -18.51 -67.95
N ILE A 889 19.93 -18.70 -67.32
CA ILE A 889 20.38 -17.83 -66.23
C ILE A 889 20.72 -16.42 -66.71
N ASN A 890 21.37 -16.29 -67.88
CA ASN A 890 21.63 -14.98 -68.50
C ASN A 890 20.34 -14.27 -68.93
N SER A 891 19.33 -15.02 -69.41
CA SER A 891 18.00 -14.50 -69.71
C SER A 891 17.31 -13.97 -68.45
N LEU A 892 17.32 -14.76 -67.37
CA LEU A 892 16.74 -14.37 -66.08
C LEU A 892 17.45 -13.15 -65.46
N ALA A 893 18.79 -13.09 -65.53
CA ALA A 893 19.57 -11.92 -65.12
C ALA A 893 19.20 -10.66 -65.92
N THR A 894 18.99 -10.80 -67.23
CA THR A 894 18.55 -9.71 -68.11
C THR A 894 17.13 -9.25 -67.79
N ILE A 895 16.21 -10.17 -67.50
CA ILE A 895 14.83 -9.83 -67.09
C ILE A 895 14.85 -9.08 -65.76
N LEU A 896 15.64 -9.54 -64.78
CA LEU A 896 15.79 -8.86 -63.49
C LEU A 896 16.38 -7.45 -63.66
N LYS A 897 17.35 -7.28 -64.56
CA LYS A 897 17.92 -5.96 -64.91
C LYS A 897 16.88 -5.05 -65.58
N ASN A 898 16.08 -5.55 -66.51
CA ASN A 898 15.03 -4.76 -67.14
C ASN A 898 13.93 -4.37 -66.15
N GLN A 899 13.54 -5.28 -65.24
CA GLN A 899 12.60 -4.99 -64.17
C GLN A 899 13.16 -3.91 -63.23
N ARG A 900 14.46 -3.93 -62.90
CA ARG A 900 15.16 -2.85 -62.15
C ARG A 900 15.04 -1.50 -62.86
N ASP A 901 15.32 -1.47 -64.17
CA ASP A 901 15.30 -0.22 -64.95
C ASP A 901 13.91 0.43 -64.95
N VAL A 902 12.86 -0.38 -64.94
CA VAL A 902 11.48 0.10 -64.76
C VAL A 902 11.30 0.79 -63.41
N VAL A 903 11.81 0.23 -62.31
CA VAL A 903 11.66 0.85 -60.99
C VAL A 903 12.54 2.10 -60.80
N ASN A 904 13.74 2.12 -61.37
CA ASN A 904 14.57 3.34 -61.43
C ASN A 904 13.86 4.49 -62.17
N ASN A 905 13.16 4.18 -63.26
CA ASN A 905 12.37 5.16 -64.00
C ASN A 905 11.15 5.66 -63.21
N ILE A 906 10.60 4.87 -62.28
CA ILE A 906 9.52 5.30 -61.38
C ILE A 906 10.03 6.39 -60.42
N ALA A 907 11.25 6.29 -59.86
CA ALA A 907 11.81 7.33 -59.00
C ALA A 907 12.01 8.66 -59.75
N THR A 908 12.46 8.59 -61.01
CA THR A 908 12.57 9.77 -61.90
C THR A 908 11.19 10.38 -62.19
N LYS A 909 10.21 9.53 -62.56
CA LYS A 909 8.84 9.96 -62.84
C LYS A 909 8.16 10.60 -61.62
N LEU A 910 8.32 10.02 -60.43
CA LEU A 910 7.81 10.58 -59.17
C LEU A 910 8.46 11.93 -58.82
N ASN A 911 9.75 12.13 -59.16
CA ASN A 911 10.42 13.44 -59.00
C ASN A 911 9.98 14.49 -60.02
N ASP A 912 9.62 14.07 -61.23
CA ASP A 912 9.17 14.95 -62.31
C ASP A 912 7.69 15.33 -62.14
N GLU A 913 6.86 14.40 -61.67
CA GLU A 913 5.44 14.60 -61.33
C GLU A 913 5.23 15.23 -59.94
N ASN A 914 6.29 15.30 -59.12
CA ASN A 914 6.32 15.82 -57.75
C ASN A 914 5.51 17.12 -57.61
N ILE A 915 4.34 17.02 -56.99
CA ILE A 915 3.38 18.12 -56.85
C ILE A 915 3.93 19.13 -55.84
N ALA A 916 4.64 18.69 -54.80
CA ALA A 916 5.31 19.54 -53.82
C ALA A 916 6.35 20.48 -54.46
N LYS A 917 7.07 20.00 -55.49
CA LYS A 917 7.96 20.81 -56.33
C LYS A 917 7.19 21.70 -57.30
N ASN A 918 6.25 21.11 -58.06
CA ASN A 918 5.61 21.76 -59.20
C ASN A 918 4.54 22.80 -58.82
N GLU A 919 3.82 22.60 -57.71
CA GLU A 919 2.78 23.53 -57.23
C GLU A 919 3.25 24.43 -56.07
N TYR A 920 4.22 23.98 -55.27
CA TYR A 920 4.56 24.64 -53.99
C TYR A 920 6.04 25.01 -53.80
N GLY A 921 6.91 24.69 -54.76
CA GLY A 921 8.31 25.16 -54.81
C GLY A 921 9.30 24.44 -53.87
N TYR A 922 8.97 23.26 -53.34
CA TYR A 922 9.87 22.50 -52.48
C TYR A 922 10.86 21.65 -53.28
N THR A 923 12.11 22.10 -53.36
CA THR A 923 13.18 21.42 -54.14
C THR A 923 13.98 20.39 -53.34
N ASN A 924 13.90 20.42 -52.00
CA ASN A 924 14.61 19.50 -51.11
C ASN A 924 13.94 18.12 -51.02
N PHE A 925 12.64 18.03 -51.33
CA PHE A 925 11.91 16.77 -51.40
C PHE A 925 12.22 16.06 -52.73
N LYS A 926 13.18 15.12 -52.72
CA LYS A 926 13.62 14.36 -53.89
C LYS A 926 13.75 12.88 -53.55
N PHE A 927 13.13 12.01 -54.35
CA PHE A 927 13.34 10.57 -54.33
C PHE A 927 14.69 10.24 -54.96
N LEU A 928 15.64 9.77 -54.17
CA LEU A 928 16.91 9.25 -54.67
C LEU A 928 16.74 7.74 -54.85
N GLY A 929 16.59 7.28 -56.09
CA GLY A 929 16.47 5.85 -56.41
C GLY A 929 17.84 5.18 -56.38
N ASP A 930 18.02 4.15 -55.57
CA ASP A 930 19.26 3.39 -55.46
C ASP A 930 18.95 1.89 -55.35
N PHE A 931 19.24 1.14 -56.42
CA PHE A 931 19.01 -0.30 -56.54
C PHE A 931 20.36 -1.01 -56.56
N ALA A 932 20.74 -1.62 -55.43
CA ALA A 932 21.94 -2.46 -55.38
C ALA A 932 21.79 -3.65 -56.35
N LEU A 933 22.83 -3.89 -57.15
CA LEU A 933 22.90 -4.94 -58.18
C LEU A 933 23.86 -6.06 -57.79
N ASP A 934 24.37 -5.97 -56.57
CA ASP A 934 25.56 -6.67 -56.10
C ASP A 934 25.30 -8.19 -56.01
N PHE A 935 24.05 -8.63 -56.19
CA PHE A 935 23.57 -10.01 -56.07
C PHE A 935 23.17 -10.67 -57.40
N VAL A 936 23.14 -9.96 -58.54
CA VAL A 936 22.81 -10.53 -59.86
C VAL A 936 23.95 -10.26 -60.84
N HIS A 937 24.64 -11.31 -61.28
CA HIS A 937 25.75 -11.22 -62.23
C HIS A 937 25.44 -12.11 -63.43
N ASN A 938 25.73 -11.65 -64.65
CA ASN A 938 25.73 -12.53 -65.80
C ASN A 938 26.88 -13.53 -65.62
N PRO A 939 26.61 -14.83 -65.46
CA PRO A 939 27.68 -15.80 -65.33
C PRO A 939 28.51 -15.81 -66.62
N GLN A 940 29.81 -16.05 -66.49
CA GLN A 940 30.70 -16.28 -67.63
C GLN A 940 30.99 -17.77 -67.75
N SER A 941 31.10 -18.26 -68.99
CA SER A 941 31.47 -19.65 -69.25
C SER A 941 32.83 -19.97 -68.63
N PRO A 942 33.02 -21.15 -68.00
CA PRO A 942 34.31 -21.52 -67.43
C PRO A 942 35.37 -21.67 -68.55
N ASP A 943 36.59 -21.22 -68.25
CA ASP A 943 37.74 -21.27 -69.15
C ASP A 943 38.44 -22.63 -69.00
N VAL A 944 38.48 -23.44 -70.07
CA VAL A 944 38.87 -24.87 -70.02
C VAL A 944 40.26 -25.14 -70.61
N ASP A 945 41.02 -24.10 -71.01
CA ASP A 945 42.30 -24.28 -71.71
C ASP A 945 43.57 -24.12 -70.83
N ASN A 946 43.49 -24.35 -69.51
CA ASN A 946 44.70 -24.36 -68.66
C ASN A 946 44.83 -25.62 -67.78
N PRO A 947 45.65 -26.62 -68.15
CA PRO A 947 45.76 -27.91 -67.45
C PRO A 947 46.48 -27.89 -66.09
N ASN A 948 46.82 -26.71 -65.55
CA ASN A 948 47.60 -26.58 -64.30
C ASN A 948 46.94 -25.62 -63.31
N LYS A 949 45.82 -26.04 -62.70
CA LYS A 949 45.27 -25.41 -61.49
C LYS A 949 45.63 -26.29 -60.28
N PRO A 950 46.19 -25.75 -59.18
CA PRO A 950 46.54 -26.54 -58.00
C PRO A 950 45.31 -27.21 -57.38
N GLU A 951 45.44 -28.45 -56.88
CA GLU A 951 44.43 -29.12 -56.07
C GLU A 951 44.07 -28.28 -54.84
N LEU A 952 42.78 -28.00 -54.65
CA LEU A 952 42.25 -27.38 -53.43
C LEU A 952 42.21 -28.44 -52.31
N PRO A 953 42.59 -28.11 -51.06
CA PRO A 953 42.49 -29.03 -49.94
C PRO A 953 41.03 -29.41 -49.64
N GLU A 954 40.77 -30.68 -49.35
CA GLU A 954 39.52 -31.13 -48.76
C GLU A 954 39.40 -30.61 -47.32
N THR A 955 38.90 -29.39 -47.15
CA THR A 955 38.09 -28.90 -46.01
C THR A 955 38.00 -27.37 -46.04
N ASP A 956 36.96 -26.84 -46.69
CA ASP A 956 36.12 -25.76 -46.16
C ASP A 956 35.02 -25.43 -47.18
N MET A 957 33.77 -25.63 -46.78
CA MET A 957 32.63 -25.04 -47.49
C MET A 957 32.67 -23.53 -47.28
N ASN A 958 32.47 -22.78 -48.37
CA ASN A 958 32.43 -21.32 -48.50
C ASN A 958 33.79 -20.66 -48.79
N PHE A 959 34.21 -20.75 -50.06
CA PHE A 959 35.13 -19.77 -50.63
C PHE A 959 34.38 -18.92 -51.67
N GLU A 960 34.09 -17.68 -51.28
CA GLU A 960 33.83 -16.56 -52.19
C GLU A 960 35.12 -16.28 -52.98
N GLN A 961 35.04 -16.24 -54.32
CA GLN A 961 36.04 -15.48 -55.08
C GLN A 961 35.62 -14.02 -55.12
N THR A 962 36.21 -13.25 -54.20
CA THR A 962 36.32 -11.79 -54.26
C THR A 962 37.51 -11.41 -55.14
N ALA A 963 37.30 -10.52 -56.13
CA ALA A 963 38.38 -9.70 -56.71
C ALA A 963 37.83 -8.51 -57.51
N SER A 964 37.27 -7.51 -56.82
CA SER A 964 37.39 -6.06 -57.13
C SER A 964 36.50 -5.22 -56.20
N LEU A 965 36.79 -5.25 -54.91
CA LEU A 965 36.32 -4.26 -53.94
C LEU A 965 37.49 -3.33 -53.63
N ASN A 966 37.59 -2.27 -54.43
CA ASN A 966 38.28 -1.02 -54.15
C ASN A 966 38.17 -0.19 -55.42
N LEU A 967 37.25 0.80 -55.44
CA LEU A 967 37.44 2.12 -56.05
C LEU A 967 36.12 2.93 -56.12
N ILE A 968 36.23 4.16 -55.61
CA ILE A 968 35.40 5.37 -55.81
C ILE A 968 34.16 5.46 -54.91
N GLY A 969 34.00 6.47 -54.05
CA GLY A 969 34.77 7.70 -53.87
C GLY A 969 33.86 8.79 -53.32
N ASP A 970 34.26 9.39 -52.20
CA ASP A 970 33.81 10.69 -51.76
C ASP A 970 34.18 11.74 -52.83
N GLU A 971 33.18 12.41 -53.42
CA GLU A 971 33.35 13.73 -54.02
C GLU A 971 32.12 14.59 -53.72
N ALA A 972 32.23 15.37 -52.65
CA ALA A 972 31.66 16.71 -52.56
C ALA A 972 32.58 17.53 -51.65
N LEU A 973 33.74 17.93 -52.20
CA LEU A 973 34.64 18.91 -51.62
C LEU A 973 34.08 20.32 -51.81
N GLU A 974 34.12 21.14 -50.76
CA GLU A 974 34.63 22.50 -50.87
C GLU A 974 35.78 22.65 -49.86
N GLU A 975 36.94 23.07 -50.39
CA GLU A 975 38.23 23.24 -49.72
C GLU A 975 38.27 24.56 -48.94
N GLU A 976 38.96 24.57 -47.80
CA GLU A 976 40.02 25.56 -47.53
C GLU A 976 41.04 24.95 -46.56
N ASP A 977 42.29 24.89 -47.02
CA ASP A 977 43.47 24.39 -46.32
C ASP A 977 43.87 25.30 -45.14
N GLU A 978 44.30 24.71 -44.03
CA GLU A 978 45.58 25.11 -43.42
C GLU A 978 46.21 24.00 -42.56
N LYS A 979 47.53 23.88 -42.71
CA LYS A 979 48.50 22.95 -42.12
C LYS A 979 48.42 22.96 -40.57
N GLN A 980 48.86 21.96 -39.79
CA GLN A 980 50.17 21.31 -39.78
C GLN A 980 50.23 20.22 -38.67
N GLU A 981 50.80 19.06 -39.01
CA GLU A 981 51.73 18.20 -38.24
C GLU A 981 51.38 17.45 -36.92
N VAL A 982 51.60 16.11 -37.02
CA VAL A 982 52.49 15.24 -36.20
C VAL A 982 51.90 14.66 -34.90
N GLU A 983 51.52 13.37 -34.95
CA GLU A 983 52.22 12.18 -34.38
C GLU A 983 52.10 12.10 -32.84
N GLU A 984 51.96 10.97 -32.17
CA GLU A 984 52.20 9.56 -32.52
C GLU A 984 51.59 8.67 -31.41
N ALA A 985 51.67 7.36 -31.67
CA ALA A 985 51.68 6.26 -30.71
C ALA A 985 50.30 5.76 -30.23
N SER A 986 49.64 4.84 -30.92
CA SER A 986 49.97 3.44 -31.28
C SER A 986 49.50 2.42 -30.25
N MET A 987 48.68 1.48 -30.73
CA MET A 987 48.81 0.00 -30.58
C MET A 987 48.78 -0.61 -29.16
N LYS A 988 48.20 -1.78 -28.88
CA LYS A 988 47.65 -2.88 -29.70
C LYS A 988 46.99 -3.91 -28.75
N GLN A 989 45.98 -4.59 -29.30
CA GLN A 989 45.72 -6.04 -29.26
C GLN A 989 45.11 -6.78 -28.06
N ARG A 990 44.05 -7.51 -28.47
CA ARG A 990 43.71 -8.94 -28.29
C ARG A 990 42.98 -9.32 -27.00
N SER A 991 41.68 -9.60 -27.09
CA SER A 991 41.04 -10.86 -27.56
C SER A 991 41.18 -11.99 -26.56
N ARG A 992 40.06 -12.41 -25.97
CA ARG A 992 39.73 -13.81 -25.66
C ARG A 992 38.24 -13.95 -25.32
N THR A 993 37.50 -14.54 -26.25
CA THR A 993 36.17 -15.12 -26.03
C THR A 993 36.36 -16.61 -25.81
N CYS A 994 35.70 -17.18 -24.80
CA CYS A 994 35.53 -18.64 -24.67
C CYS A 994 34.06 -18.99 -24.93
N ILE A 995 33.87 -20.00 -25.76
CA ILE A 995 32.61 -20.65 -26.13
C ILE A 995 32.23 -21.66 -25.03
N VAL A 996 30.93 -21.83 -24.78
CA VAL A 996 30.37 -22.93 -23.98
C VAL A 996 29.47 -23.76 -24.88
N SER A 997 29.55 -25.09 -24.82
CA SER A 997 28.41 -25.97 -25.17
C SER A 997 28.38 -27.23 -24.32
N ASP A 998 27.23 -27.41 -23.69
CA ASP A 998 26.44 -28.62 -23.40
C ASP A 998 26.97 -29.83 -22.60
N ASN A 999 26.16 -30.10 -21.56
CA ASN A 999 25.71 -31.37 -21.01
C ASN A 999 26.25 -31.89 -19.66
N TYR A 1000 25.26 -32.17 -18.80
CA TYR A 1000 25.17 -33.16 -17.72
C TYR A 1000 25.39 -32.76 -16.24
N LYS A 1001 24.23 -32.65 -15.55
CA LYS A 1001 23.83 -33.25 -14.26
C LYS A 1001 24.61 -32.99 -12.95
N THR A 1002 23.83 -32.49 -11.99
CA THR A 1002 23.64 -32.91 -10.58
C THR A 1002 24.49 -32.34 -9.44
N MET A 1003 23.73 -31.75 -8.50
CA MET A 1003 23.86 -31.70 -7.02
C MET A 1003 24.69 -30.60 -6.32
N ASN A 1004 23.92 -29.68 -5.70
CA ASN A 1004 24.07 -28.96 -4.41
C ASN A 1004 24.78 -29.77 -3.29
N PRO A 1005 25.10 -29.23 -2.07
CA PRO A 1005 25.12 -27.82 -1.58
C PRO A 1005 26.33 -27.51 -0.61
N CYS A 1006 26.30 -26.33 0.05
CA CYS A 1006 26.97 -25.99 1.34
C CYS A 1006 28.48 -25.65 1.30
N VAL A 1007 29.09 -24.75 2.09
CA VAL A 1007 28.72 -23.91 3.24
C VAL A 1007 29.94 -22.98 3.53
N VAL A 1008 29.67 -21.71 3.80
CA VAL A 1008 30.22 -20.80 4.84
C VAL A 1008 31.75 -20.66 5.06
N GLY A 1009 32.16 -19.40 5.21
CA GLY A 1009 33.17 -18.99 6.21
C GLY A 1009 34.28 -18.11 5.62
N GLU A 1010 34.10 -16.80 5.57
CA GLU A 1010 34.46 -15.80 6.62
C GLU A 1010 35.92 -15.34 6.62
N CYS A 1011 36.03 -14.02 6.59
CA CYS A 1011 36.94 -13.18 7.38
C CYS A 1011 38.46 -13.27 7.18
N SER A 1012 38.91 -12.26 6.41
CA SER A 1012 39.63 -11.08 6.93
C SER A 1012 41.14 -11.12 7.15
N LEU A 1013 41.74 -9.98 6.78
CA LEU A 1013 42.84 -9.26 7.44
C LEU A 1013 44.28 -9.71 7.13
N ILE A 1014 45.01 -8.90 6.33
CA ILE A 1014 45.97 -7.86 6.79
C ILE A 1014 47.12 -7.60 5.78
N ASN A 1015 47.30 -6.30 5.49
CA ASN A 1015 48.47 -5.53 5.00
C ASN A 1015 49.08 -5.94 3.63
N ILE A 1016 49.29 -5.02 2.69
CA ILE A 1016 49.74 -3.61 2.76
C ILE A 1016 48.90 -2.73 1.81
#